data_AF-A0A7C2EFA7-F1
#
_entry.id   AF-A0A7C2EFA7-F1
#
_cell.length_a   1.000
_cell.length_b   1.000
_cell.length_c   1.000
_cell.angle_alpha   90.00
_cell.angle_beta   90.00
_cell.angle_gamma   90.00
#
_symmetry.space_group_name_H-M   'P 1'
#
loop_
_entity.id
_entity.type
_entity.pdbx_description
1 polymer ?
#
loop_
_entity_poly.entity_id
_entity_poly.type
_entity_poly.pdbx_seq_one_letter_code
_entity_poly.pdbx_strand_id
1 'polypeptide(L)'
;MTPHAWRNPWIFAAGLCLGLAAAAPAGAFQLFPTAEIQEAHTLRQRILAEAPLLDLRQRRQQPKLAPESVRQIQQRLNALETREAENPFWYWAQGELVRQSQGIAHAAGFFARARQVAGARFLIHWLLWQEYLARDIQEDARREEAVLQALQVAWGLTRFPLLTAELMRIGDEAAQAGDPTRAAALYDAAVANTPESAQALFGRAAYTWQADKTQLLPVIRDVLRGVALTLRSPQTGYHLSSNLALSLVVTCLVLLGVVAAILALRVQPLFGHELNERVFNSFPPPAQFSLGLLCSLLPLVLGLGLLWSAVLLLLISAPYLTVRERIGVSVLLTLLVALPSGYQWVAARHALASSRELALVQTVEQGGRGDRLVQDLTRWSRQAPNNGLAHYYLGLTRKRRGELSQAEAAMTRAVQQLPRASFALVALGNLYYLRGNLPEAEARYRLAAELSPSAAAQMNLFKLYAQRLQFEQSKDALSRSTTLDPHMAQTLSRFHGRGGAEFVVDETVPWDALAVGLLPATLDVAAVAEGLWGAPLRGVSLSLLPYVAALLLVLFWTNVALRGRMPPVRRCHQCGAPFCLRCQRSPKEKEYCAPCATVFRPREGGVAAFVKVRRIREGEEWARQERARIGILGSLLPGGSDLYRGRVIWGLALALPAVWLLLEGLVLDLATPTFRFLVPIPGPVRWAVAVLLLLGLYVWSMQRSWRQPARGAH
;
A
#
# COMPACT_ATOMS: atom_id res chain seq x y z
N MET A 1 23.65 -12.01 8.49
CA MET A 1 23.92 -13.38 8.00
C MET A 1 24.23 -14.27 9.19
N THR A 2 23.41 -15.31 9.43
CA THR A 2 23.79 -16.58 10.08
C THR A 2 22.85 -17.68 9.53
N PRO A 3 23.34 -18.88 9.16
CA PRO A 3 22.57 -19.83 8.34
C PRO A 3 22.19 -21.08 9.14
N HIS A 4 21.00 -21.15 9.76
CA HIS A 4 20.49 -22.45 10.27
C HIS A 4 18.95 -22.60 10.39
N ALA A 5 18.12 -21.71 9.83
CA ALA A 5 16.65 -21.75 10.03
C ALA A 5 15.82 -22.39 8.88
N TRP A 6 16.39 -23.33 8.10
CA TRP A 6 15.81 -23.80 6.81
C TRP A 6 15.02 -25.13 6.85
N ARG A 7 14.20 -25.42 7.88
CA ARG A 7 13.48 -26.72 7.95
C ARG A 7 11.98 -26.71 8.27
N ASN A 8 11.28 -25.57 8.25
CA ASN A 8 9.84 -25.54 8.55
C ASN A 8 8.97 -25.05 7.36
N PRO A 9 8.18 -25.92 6.70
CA PRO A 9 7.44 -25.57 5.48
C PRO A 9 6.28 -24.59 5.68
N TRP A 10 5.86 -24.32 6.93
CA TRP A 10 4.90 -23.25 7.24
C TRP A 10 5.53 -21.85 7.26
N ILE A 11 6.85 -21.75 7.46
CA ILE A 11 7.59 -20.47 7.44
C ILE A 11 7.84 -19.99 5.99
N PHE A 12 7.72 -20.86 4.99
CA PHE A 12 7.89 -20.47 3.59
C PHE A 12 6.71 -19.63 3.05
N ALA A 13 5.50 -19.79 3.61
CA ALA A 13 4.35 -18.91 3.30
C ALA A 13 4.45 -17.55 4.02
N ALA A 14 5.06 -17.52 5.21
CA ALA A 14 5.38 -16.27 5.92
C ALA A 14 6.62 -15.56 5.33
N GLY A 15 7.53 -16.29 4.69
CA GLY A 15 8.77 -15.78 4.11
C GLY A 15 8.60 -14.92 2.86
N LEU A 16 7.47 -15.04 2.15
CA LEU A 16 7.08 -14.11 1.08
C LEU A 16 6.44 -12.82 1.61
N CYS A 17 5.94 -12.83 2.84
CA CYS A 17 5.28 -11.68 3.48
C CYS A 17 6.24 -10.88 4.37
N LEU A 18 7.32 -11.49 4.85
CA LEU A 18 8.37 -10.84 5.65
C LEU A 18 9.48 -10.18 4.81
N GLY A 19 9.44 -10.30 3.47
CA GLY A 19 10.34 -9.59 2.57
C GLY A 19 10.06 -8.09 2.42
N LEU A 20 8.97 -7.58 3.03
CA LEU A 20 8.58 -6.17 2.99
C LEU A 20 8.80 -5.45 4.34
N ALA A 21 9.25 -6.18 5.36
CA ALA A 21 9.73 -5.56 6.59
C ALA A 21 11.17 -5.09 6.36
N ALA A 22 11.33 -3.77 6.26
CA ALA A 22 12.63 -3.10 6.23
C ALA A 22 13.51 -3.44 5.01
N ALA A 23 13.05 -3.05 3.82
CA ALA A 23 13.94 -2.18 3.06
C ALA A 23 13.94 -0.81 3.75
N ALA A 24 14.53 -0.74 4.96
CA ALA A 24 15.29 0.47 5.29
C ALA A 24 16.16 0.67 4.05
N PRO A 25 16.10 1.82 3.36
CA PRO A 25 16.96 1.98 2.22
C PRO A 25 18.36 1.71 2.76
N ALA A 26 19.02 0.67 2.28
CA ALA A 26 20.44 0.42 2.48
C ALA A 26 21.26 1.52 1.75
N GLY A 27 20.77 2.76 1.77
CA GLY A 27 20.82 3.73 0.70
C GLY A 27 21.05 5.17 1.18
N ALA A 28 21.25 5.39 2.49
CA ALA A 28 21.85 6.65 2.95
C ALA A 28 23.21 6.92 2.25
N PHE A 29 23.92 5.86 1.85
CA PHE A 29 25.20 5.92 1.13
C PHE A 29 25.11 6.14 -0.40
N GLN A 30 23.92 6.35 -0.99
CA GLN A 30 23.80 6.61 -2.44
C GLN A 30 23.46 8.06 -2.78
N LEU A 31 23.14 8.89 -1.79
CA LEU A 31 22.69 10.27 -2.02
C LEU A 31 23.83 11.21 -2.39
N PHE A 32 25.06 10.96 -1.91
CA PHE A 32 26.20 11.86 -2.11
C PHE A 32 27.43 11.10 -2.64
N PRO A 33 28.34 11.77 -3.38
CA PRO A 33 29.61 11.19 -3.79
C PRO A 33 30.44 10.77 -2.59
N THR A 34 31.19 9.67 -2.75
CA THR A 34 32.05 9.12 -1.69
C THR A 34 33.09 10.12 -1.20
N ALA A 35 33.66 10.91 -2.12
CA ALA A 35 34.61 11.97 -1.81
C ALA A 35 34.01 13.08 -0.92
N GLU A 36 32.80 13.56 -1.21
CA GLU A 36 32.13 14.58 -0.40
C GLU A 36 31.87 14.08 1.04
N ILE A 37 31.42 12.82 1.17
CA ILE A 37 31.18 12.17 2.46
C ILE A 37 32.48 12.09 3.25
N GLN A 38 33.54 11.58 2.62
CA GLN A 38 34.84 11.40 3.26
C GLN A 38 35.44 12.75 3.69
N GLU A 39 35.38 13.78 2.84
CA GLU A 39 35.85 15.13 3.16
C GLU A 39 35.16 15.67 4.43
N ALA A 40 33.82 15.70 4.43
CA ALA A 40 33.04 16.28 5.52
C ALA A 40 33.30 15.54 6.86
N HIS A 41 33.34 14.21 6.83
CA HIS A 41 33.65 13.42 8.03
C HIS A 41 35.09 13.61 8.50
N THR A 42 36.06 13.65 7.59
CA THR A 42 37.49 13.81 7.93
C THR A 42 37.75 15.18 8.55
N LEU A 43 37.16 16.25 8.00
CA LEU A 43 37.27 17.60 8.55
C LEU A 43 36.72 17.67 9.99
N ARG A 44 35.54 17.10 10.23
CA ARG A 44 34.93 17.05 11.57
C ARG A 44 35.74 16.20 12.54
N GLN A 45 36.16 15.01 12.14
CA GLN A 45 36.87 14.08 13.01
C GLN A 45 38.25 14.57 13.43
N ARG A 46 38.99 15.26 12.54
CA ARG A 46 40.29 15.85 12.90
C ARG A 46 40.17 16.81 14.08
N ILE A 47 39.17 17.68 14.07
CA ILE A 47 38.95 18.63 15.17
C ILE A 47 38.46 17.92 16.44
N LEU A 48 37.55 16.96 16.32
CA LEU A 48 37.07 16.20 17.47
C LEU A 48 38.13 15.28 18.09
N ALA A 49 39.13 14.82 17.32
CA ALA A 49 40.25 14.05 17.86
C ALA A 49 41.12 14.90 18.81
N GLU A 50 41.29 16.18 18.50
CA GLU A 50 42.05 17.14 19.31
C GLU A 50 41.24 17.65 20.52
N ALA A 51 39.92 17.71 20.37
CA ALA A 51 38.96 18.18 21.36
C ALA A 51 37.83 17.16 21.64
N PRO A 52 38.14 15.95 22.14
CA PRO A 52 37.16 14.86 22.29
C PRO A 52 36.03 15.21 23.27
N LEU A 53 36.30 16.08 24.24
CA LEU A 53 35.31 16.56 25.21
C LEU A 53 34.17 17.39 24.59
N LEU A 54 34.32 17.83 23.34
CA LEU A 54 33.27 18.51 22.57
C LEU A 54 32.33 17.52 21.86
N ASP A 55 32.66 16.23 21.77
CA ASP A 55 31.81 15.22 21.12
C ASP A 55 30.64 14.80 22.03
N LEU A 56 29.41 15.09 21.56
CA LEU A 56 28.18 14.76 22.27
C LEU A 56 27.98 13.25 22.46
N ARG A 57 28.54 12.40 21.59
CA ARG A 57 28.42 10.94 21.74
C ARG A 57 29.10 10.43 23.01
N GLN A 58 30.08 11.18 23.52
CA GLN A 58 30.82 10.84 24.72
C GLN A 58 30.17 11.40 26.00
N ARG A 59 29.28 12.39 25.89
CA ARG A 59 28.60 13.02 27.03
C ARG A 59 27.09 12.84 26.95
N ARG A 60 26.57 11.76 27.56
CA ARG A 60 25.11 11.52 27.71
C ARG A 60 24.39 12.55 28.58
N GLN A 61 25.12 13.32 29.38
CA GLN A 61 24.62 14.46 30.15
C GLN A 61 25.61 15.60 29.96
N GLN A 62 25.13 16.83 29.79
CA GLN A 62 25.93 18.02 29.48
C GLN A 62 26.29 18.79 30.77
N PRO A 63 27.36 18.45 31.53
CA PRO A 63 27.95 19.44 32.42
C PRO A 63 28.76 20.44 31.58
N LYS A 64 28.72 21.72 31.98
CA LYS A 64 29.66 22.74 31.50
C LYS A 64 31.09 22.21 31.63
N LEU A 65 31.95 22.47 30.64
CA LEU A 65 33.36 22.14 30.75
C LEU A 65 33.99 22.90 31.94
N ALA A 66 34.87 22.24 32.67
CA ALA A 66 35.64 22.89 33.72
C ALA A 66 36.53 23.99 33.07
N PRO A 67 36.75 25.14 33.73
CA PRO A 67 37.55 26.24 33.16
C PRO A 67 38.98 25.84 32.76
N GLU A 68 39.56 24.84 33.43
CA GLU A 68 40.86 24.28 33.08
C GLU A 68 40.80 23.48 31.77
N SER A 69 39.78 22.64 31.60
CA SER A 69 39.55 21.91 30.33
C SER A 69 39.32 22.88 29.17
N VAL A 70 38.56 23.97 29.39
CA VAL A 70 38.37 25.00 28.36
C VAL A 70 39.72 25.60 27.94
N ARG A 71 40.57 25.98 28.90
CA ARG A 71 41.91 26.54 28.60
C ARG A 71 42.82 25.55 27.86
N GLN A 72 42.83 24.28 28.28
CA GLN A 72 43.64 23.25 27.62
C GLN A 72 43.19 23.00 26.17
N ILE A 73 41.88 22.91 25.92
CA ILE A 73 41.35 22.72 24.57
C ILE A 73 41.63 23.98 23.73
N GLN A 74 41.45 25.17 24.29
CA GLN A 74 41.72 26.43 23.61
C GLN A 74 43.18 26.52 23.13
N GLN A 75 44.15 26.13 23.97
CA GLN A 75 45.57 26.10 23.60
C GLN A 75 45.83 25.14 22.44
N ARG A 76 45.22 23.95 22.46
CA ARG A 76 45.32 22.99 21.35
C ARG A 76 44.74 23.53 20.06
N LEU A 77 43.54 24.12 20.11
CA LEU A 77 42.91 24.68 18.91
C LEU A 77 43.70 25.86 18.34
N ASN A 78 44.29 26.72 19.18
CA ASN A 78 45.14 27.82 18.72
C ASN A 78 46.41 27.31 18.02
N ALA A 79 47.00 26.21 18.49
CA ALA A 79 48.15 25.58 17.83
C ALA A 79 47.83 25.06 16.41
N LEU A 80 46.55 24.85 16.10
CA LEU A 80 46.09 24.34 14.80
C LEU A 80 45.69 25.45 13.81
N GLU A 81 45.67 26.72 14.23
CA GLU A 81 45.14 27.84 13.45
C GLU A 81 45.73 27.92 12.03
N THR A 82 47.05 27.76 11.91
CA THR A 82 47.74 27.84 10.60
C THR A 82 47.45 26.67 9.67
N ARG A 83 47.09 25.50 10.22
CA ARG A 83 46.86 24.26 9.43
C ARG A 83 45.39 24.00 9.14
N GLU A 84 44.49 24.49 10.00
CA GLU A 84 43.06 24.21 9.95
C GLU A 84 42.23 25.49 9.66
N ALA A 85 42.85 26.57 9.15
CA ALA A 85 42.17 27.81 8.75
C ALA A 85 41.07 27.61 7.69
N GLU A 86 41.15 26.55 6.89
CA GLU A 86 40.13 26.19 5.89
C GLU A 86 39.11 25.16 6.41
N ASN A 87 39.23 24.75 7.67
CA ASN A 87 38.33 23.77 8.29
C ASN A 87 37.17 24.48 9.01
N PRO A 88 35.94 24.34 8.53
CA PRO A 88 34.76 24.96 9.16
C PRO A 88 34.54 24.50 10.60
N PHE A 89 34.90 23.25 10.91
CA PHE A 89 34.72 22.69 12.25
C PHE A 89 35.71 23.27 13.26
N TRP A 90 36.85 23.82 12.80
CA TRP A 90 37.77 24.53 13.69
C TRP A 90 37.11 25.79 14.25
N TYR A 91 36.52 26.62 13.39
CA TYR A 91 35.77 27.80 13.81
C TYR A 91 34.55 27.45 14.66
N TRP A 92 33.85 26.37 14.32
CA TRP A 92 32.75 25.86 15.16
C TRP A 92 33.24 25.47 16.56
N ALA A 93 34.36 24.75 16.68
CA ALA A 93 34.91 24.34 17.97
C ALA A 93 35.35 25.54 18.81
N GLN A 94 35.97 26.55 18.17
CA GLN A 94 36.31 27.83 18.80
C GLN A 94 35.05 28.53 19.34
N GLY A 95 33.99 28.63 18.52
CA GLY A 95 32.72 29.21 18.93
C GLY A 95 32.07 28.46 20.09
N GLU A 96 32.12 27.13 20.09
CA GLU A 96 31.56 26.31 21.18
C GLU A 96 32.29 26.52 22.52
N LEU A 97 33.62 26.63 22.52
CA LEU A 97 34.39 26.95 23.73
C LEU A 97 34.07 28.34 24.26
N VAL A 98 33.98 29.33 23.35
CA VAL A 98 33.59 30.69 23.71
C VAL A 98 32.17 30.72 24.25
N ARG A 99 31.24 29.95 23.66
CA ARG A 99 29.86 29.85 24.15
C ARG A 99 29.80 29.31 25.58
N GLN A 100 30.58 28.28 25.89
CA GLN A 100 30.58 27.67 27.22
C GLN A 100 31.21 28.56 28.30
N SER A 101 32.12 29.46 27.92
CA SER A 101 32.85 30.34 28.85
C SER A 101 32.26 31.75 28.96
N GLN A 102 31.91 32.37 27.82
CA GLN A 102 31.53 33.79 27.69
C GLN A 102 30.11 33.99 27.15
N GLY A 103 29.39 32.91 26.82
CA GLY A 103 28.03 32.95 26.31
C GLY A 103 27.92 33.08 24.79
N ILE A 104 26.69 32.96 24.28
CA ILE A 104 26.40 32.78 22.85
C ILE A 104 26.69 34.02 21.98
N ALA A 105 26.56 35.23 22.53
CA ALA A 105 26.81 36.46 21.80
C ALA A 105 28.26 36.56 21.30
N HIS A 106 29.22 36.14 22.13
CA HIS A 106 30.64 36.13 21.79
C HIS A 106 31.00 35.01 20.78
N ALA A 107 30.21 33.94 20.74
CA ALA A 107 30.41 32.81 19.83
C ALA A 107 29.91 33.08 18.39
N ALA A 108 28.99 34.04 18.22
CA ALA A 108 28.29 34.27 16.94
C ALA A 108 29.23 34.56 15.77
N GLY A 109 30.32 35.31 15.99
CA GLY A 109 31.32 35.62 14.97
C GLY A 109 32.04 34.37 14.45
N PHE A 110 32.36 33.43 15.34
CA PHE A 110 32.98 32.16 14.99
C PHE A 110 32.03 31.27 14.18
N PHE A 111 30.75 31.17 14.56
CA PHE A 111 29.76 30.40 13.80
C PHE A 111 29.48 31.01 12.42
N ALA A 112 29.47 32.33 12.30
CA ALA A 112 29.37 33.01 11.01
C ALA A 112 30.59 32.70 10.12
N ARG A 113 31.80 32.69 10.70
CA ARG A 113 33.02 32.34 9.97
C ARG A 113 33.05 30.87 9.55
N ALA A 114 32.60 29.95 10.41
CA ALA A 114 32.43 28.54 10.08
C ALA A 114 31.58 28.36 8.81
N ARG A 115 30.43 29.06 8.74
CA ARG A 115 29.56 29.07 7.55
C ARG A 115 30.24 29.62 6.31
N GLN A 116 30.95 30.74 6.44
CA GLN A 116 31.66 31.34 5.32
C GLN A 116 32.70 30.39 4.73
N VAL A 117 33.48 29.73 5.60
CA VAL A 117 34.52 28.78 5.19
C VAL A 117 33.91 27.50 4.61
N ALA A 118 32.75 27.06 5.10
CA ALA A 118 32.04 25.90 4.55
C ALA A 118 31.65 26.06 3.06
N GLY A 119 31.39 27.29 2.60
CA GLY A 119 31.16 27.58 1.18
C GLY A 119 29.88 26.91 0.65
N ALA A 120 29.96 26.19 -0.49
CA ALA A 120 28.81 25.49 -1.07
C ALA A 120 28.75 23.99 -0.71
N ARG A 121 29.49 23.55 0.31
CA ARG A 121 29.65 22.13 0.67
C ARG A 121 28.49 21.66 1.56
N PHE A 122 27.46 21.10 0.92
CA PHE A 122 26.22 20.69 1.61
C PHE A 122 26.45 19.80 2.83
N LEU A 123 27.27 18.75 2.73
CA LEU A 123 27.47 17.81 3.85
C LEU A 123 28.16 18.46 5.05
N ILE A 124 28.94 19.52 4.84
CA ILE A 124 29.55 20.27 5.95
C ILE A 124 28.47 21.10 6.66
N HIS A 125 27.67 21.86 5.90
CA HIS A 125 26.53 22.58 6.46
C HIS A 125 25.55 21.65 7.17
N TRP A 126 25.33 20.45 6.62
CA TRP A 126 24.49 19.42 7.23
C TRP A 126 25.03 19.00 8.59
N LEU A 127 26.32 18.73 8.70
CA LEU A 127 26.95 18.37 9.97
C LEU A 127 26.96 19.54 10.97
N LEU A 128 27.25 20.77 10.52
CA LEU A 128 27.20 21.95 11.39
C LEU A 128 25.77 22.19 11.92
N TRP A 129 24.78 22.09 11.05
CA TRP A 129 23.36 22.16 11.41
C TRP A 129 23.00 21.14 12.50
N GLN A 130 23.46 19.89 12.35
CA GLN A 130 23.30 18.84 13.36
C GLN A 130 23.95 19.22 14.69
N GLU A 131 25.17 19.77 14.68
CA GLU A 131 25.85 20.19 15.91
C GLU A 131 25.11 21.32 16.64
N TYR A 132 24.56 22.28 15.91
CA TYR A 132 23.78 23.39 16.49
C TYR A 132 22.43 22.91 17.04
N LEU A 133 21.72 22.07 16.28
CA LEU A 133 20.41 21.56 16.67
C LEU A 133 20.51 20.65 17.90
N ALA A 134 21.56 19.82 17.99
CA ALA A 134 21.81 18.98 19.15
C ALA A 134 22.18 19.76 20.42
N ARG A 135 22.69 20.99 20.29
CA ARG A 135 23.03 21.90 21.40
C ARG A 135 21.97 22.97 21.66
N ASP A 136 20.82 22.86 21.00
CA ASP A 136 19.71 23.82 21.13
C ASP A 136 20.10 25.26 20.74
N ILE A 137 21.06 25.42 19.82
CA ILE A 137 21.50 26.71 19.28
C ILE A 137 20.57 27.09 18.12
N GLN A 138 19.34 27.45 18.47
CA GLN A 138 18.22 27.60 17.51
C GLN A 138 18.44 28.67 16.43
N GLU A 139 19.15 29.74 16.74
CA GLU A 139 19.38 30.80 15.75
C GLU A 139 20.35 30.36 14.65
N ASP A 140 21.52 29.83 15.00
CA ASP A 140 22.47 29.33 14.01
C ASP A 140 21.99 28.05 13.33
N ALA A 141 21.22 27.19 14.01
CA ALA A 141 20.54 26.07 13.35
C ALA A 141 19.60 26.54 12.22
N ARG A 142 18.76 27.57 12.47
CA ARG A 142 17.88 28.15 11.43
C ARG A 142 18.66 28.79 10.29
N ARG A 143 19.81 29.40 10.59
CA ARG A 143 20.67 29.99 9.56
C ARG A 143 21.32 28.92 8.67
N GLU A 144 21.80 27.82 9.25
CA GLU A 144 22.31 26.69 8.47
C GLU A 144 21.22 26.01 7.65
N GLU A 145 20.02 25.85 8.22
CA GLU A 145 18.86 25.31 7.51
C GLU A 145 18.54 26.14 6.26
N ALA A 146 18.57 27.47 6.34
CA ALA A 146 18.37 28.35 5.19
C ALA A 146 19.44 28.18 4.10
N VAL A 147 20.70 27.91 4.49
CA VAL A 147 21.78 27.60 3.54
C VAL A 147 21.54 26.25 2.87
N LEU A 148 21.16 25.23 3.65
CA LEU A 148 20.85 23.89 3.12
C LEU A 148 19.68 23.94 2.12
N GLN A 149 18.63 24.70 2.43
CA GLN A 149 17.52 24.94 1.50
C GLN A 149 18.00 25.62 0.22
N ALA A 150 18.83 26.66 0.32
CA ALA A 150 19.36 27.36 -0.86
C ALA A 150 20.21 26.44 -1.76
N LEU A 151 21.04 25.57 -1.17
CA LEU A 151 21.83 24.57 -1.91
C LEU A 151 20.92 23.54 -2.61
N GLN A 152 19.85 23.09 -1.95
CA GLN A 152 18.87 22.18 -2.57
C GLN A 152 18.10 22.85 -3.71
N VAL A 153 17.73 24.12 -3.58
CA VAL A 153 17.12 24.91 -4.66
C VAL A 153 18.08 25.03 -5.85
N ALA A 154 19.38 25.21 -5.63
CA ALA A 154 20.38 25.22 -6.70
C ALA A 154 20.47 23.87 -7.45
N TRP A 155 20.11 22.75 -6.80
CA TRP A 155 20.00 21.43 -7.44
C TRP A 155 18.68 21.19 -8.19
N GLY A 156 17.79 22.18 -8.16
CA GLY A 156 16.45 22.14 -8.75
C GLY A 156 15.37 21.51 -7.90
N LEU A 157 15.60 21.38 -6.58
CA LEU A 157 14.59 20.88 -5.64
C LEU A 157 13.75 22.04 -5.10
N THR A 158 12.43 21.88 -5.15
CA THR A 158 11.44 22.83 -4.59
C THR A 158 10.90 22.38 -3.23
N ARG A 159 11.27 21.16 -2.82
CA ARG A 159 10.91 20.51 -1.57
C ARG A 159 12.20 20.01 -0.94
N PHE A 160 12.24 19.92 0.39
CA PHE A 160 13.46 19.59 1.11
C PHE A 160 13.33 18.26 1.88
N PRO A 161 13.22 17.12 1.16
CA PRO A 161 12.93 15.83 1.78
C PRO A 161 14.03 15.38 2.76
N LEU A 162 15.30 15.69 2.48
CA LEU A 162 16.42 15.37 3.36
C LEU A 162 16.29 16.09 4.71
N LEU A 163 16.09 17.41 4.70
CA LEU A 163 15.88 18.21 5.90
C LEU A 163 14.64 17.75 6.67
N THR A 164 13.54 17.50 5.95
CA THR A 164 12.27 17.04 6.53
C THR A 164 12.43 15.71 7.26
N ALA A 165 13.06 14.72 6.62
CA ALA A 165 13.26 13.40 7.20
C ALA A 165 14.12 13.46 8.48
N GLU A 166 15.13 14.31 8.50
CA GLU A 166 16.02 14.46 9.65
C GLU A 166 15.39 15.23 10.80
N LEU A 167 14.63 16.30 10.51
CA LEU A 167 13.82 16.99 11.51
C LEU A 167 12.80 16.05 12.16
N MET A 168 12.16 15.18 11.37
CA MET A 168 11.25 14.14 11.89
C MET A 168 12.00 13.15 12.80
N ARG A 169 13.17 12.65 12.38
CA ARG A 169 13.99 11.73 13.17
C ARG A 169 14.35 12.31 14.54
N ILE A 170 14.82 13.56 14.58
CA ILE A 170 15.17 14.25 15.83
C ILE A 170 13.91 14.55 16.66
N GLY A 171 12.79 14.87 16.00
CA GLY A 171 11.49 15.05 16.66
C GLY A 171 11.03 13.78 17.38
N ASP A 172 11.16 12.62 16.74
CA ASP A 172 10.85 11.33 17.34
C ASP A 172 11.75 11.01 18.55
N GLU A 173 13.05 11.34 18.47
CA GLU A 173 13.98 11.21 19.60
C GLU A 173 13.60 12.12 20.79
N ALA A 174 13.22 13.37 20.51
CA ALA A 174 12.75 14.29 21.54
C ALA A 174 11.46 13.80 22.22
N ALA A 175 10.51 13.26 21.45
CA ALA A 175 9.30 12.67 21.99
C ALA A 175 9.59 11.44 22.85
N GLN A 176 10.49 10.55 22.42
CA GLN A 176 10.93 9.40 23.21
C GLN A 176 11.64 9.80 24.50
N ALA A 177 12.32 10.95 24.51
CA ALA A 177 12.92 11.55 25.70
C ALA A 177 11.91 12.23 26.64
N GLY A 178 10.61 12.27 26.28
CA GLY A 178 9.55 12.84 27.09
C GLY A 178 9.30 14.34 26.89
N ASP A 179 9.78 14.92 25.79
CA ASP A 179 9.58 16.34 25.44
C ASP A 179 8.69 16.48 24.18
N PRO A 180 7.36 16.34 24.32
CA PRO A 180 6.44 16.45 23.18
C PRO A 180 6.35 17.87 22.62
N THR A 181 6.66 18.90 23.42
CA THR A 181 6.68 20.30 22.99
C THR A 181 7.79 20.57 21.97
N ARG A 182 9.00 20.09 22.26
CA ARG A 182 10.12 20.16 21.32
C ARG A 182 9.88 19.30 20.08
N ALA A 183 9.30 18.11 20.26
CA ALA A 183 8.92 17.27 19.13
C ALA A 183 7.94 17.99 18.20
N ALA A 184 6.88 18.61 18.74
CA ALA A 184 5.92 19.37 17.95
C ALA A 184 6.57 20.51 17.15
N ALA A 185 7.48 21.28 17.77
CA ALA A 185 8.20 22.37 17.10
C ALA A 185 9.11 21.87 15.94
N LEU A 186 9.77 20.72 16.11
CA LEU A 186 10.58 20.11 15.05
C LEU A 186 9.72 19.61 13.88
N TYR A 187 8.53 19.07 14.17
CA TYR A 187 7.57 18.68 13.14
C TYR A 187 6.93 19.89 12.45
N ASP A 188 6.76 21.01 13.13
CA ASP A 188 6.38 22.28 12.49
C ASP A 188 7.42 22.73 11.46
N ALA A 189 8.71 22.67 11.83
CA ALA A 189 9.79 22.95 10.89
C ALA A 189 9.81 21.94 9.72
N ALA A 190 9.56 20.65 9.98
CA ALA A 190 9.48 19.62 8.94
C ALA A 190 8.34 19.90 7.94
N VAL A 191 7.15 20.27 8.44
CA VAL A 191 6.01 20.67 7.59
C VAL A 191 6.33 21.95 6.83
N ALA A 192 7.04 22.92 7.42
CA ALA A 192 7.44 24.15 6.73
C ALA A 192 8.40 23.88 5.55
N ASN A 193 9.26 22.86 5.66
CA ASN A 193 10.18 22.44 4.60
C ASN A 193 9.49 21.64 3.49
N THR A 194 8.55 20.77 3.84
CA THR A 194 7.79 19.96 2.88
C THR A 194 6.31 19.87 3.29
N PRO A 195 5.45 20.84 2.94
CA PRO A 195 4.05 20.87 3.39
C PRO A 195 3.16 19.74 2.85
N GLU A 196 3.63 19.05 1.82
CA GLU A 196 2.95 17.90 1.22
C GLU A 196 3.37 16.56 1.84
N SER A 197 4.29 16.58 2.81
CA SER A 197 4.68 15.36 3.53
C SER A 197 3.56 14.95 4.49
N ALA A 198 2.79 13.93 4.10
CA ALA A 198 1.76 13.36 4.96
C ALA A 198 2.33 12.87 6.29
N GLN A 199 3.54 12.28 6.28
CA GLN A 199 4.22 11.82 7.49
C GLN A 199 4.56 12.96 8.45
N ALA A 200 5.01 14.10 7.93
CA ALA A 200 5.27 15.28 8.75
C ALA A 200 3.97 15.84 9.36
N LEU A 201 2.87 15.86 8.59
CA LEU A 201 1.56 16.29 9.09
C LEU A 201 1.02 15.37 10.20
N PHE A 202 1.15 14.05 10.03
CA PHE A 202 0.71 13.09 11.05
C PHE A 202 1.54 13.19 12.33
N GLY A 203 2.86 13.30 12.22
CA GLY A 203 3.72 13.47 13.39
C GLY A 203 3.47 14.80 14.10
N ARG A 204 3.28 15.90 13.35
CA ARG A 204 2.85 17.17 13.94
C ARG A 204 1.55 17.02 14.70
N ALA A 205 0.51 16.47 14.07
CA ALA A 205 -0.78 16.26 14.71
C ALA A 205 -0.67 15.42 15.99
N ALA A 206 0.12 14.34 15.96
CA ALA A 206 0.32 13.46 17.11
C ALA A 206 1.02 14.18 18.28
N TYR A 207 2.12 14.89 18.03
CA TYR A 207 2.90 15.53 19.08
C TYR A 207 2.28 16.85 19.56
N THR A 208 1.59 17.60 18.69
CA THR A 208 0.78 18.76 19.10
C THR A 208 -0.34 18.32 20.06
N TRP A 209 -1.02 17.20 19.78
CA TRP A 209 -2.05 16.66 20.68
C TRP A 209 -1.48 16.22 22.04
N GLN A 210 -0.29 15.62 22.04
CA GLN A 210 0.39 15.22 23.28
C GLN A 210 0.86 16.43 24.10
N ALA A 211 1.37 17.47 23.44
CA ALA A 211 1.84 18.69 24.08
C ALA A 211 0.68 19.55 24.62
N ASP A 212 -0.38 19.72 23.83
CA ASP A 212 -1.53 20.56 24.17
C ASP A 212 -2.85 19.98 23.63
N LYS A 213 -3.65 19.39 24.53
CA LYS A 213 -4.95 18.78 24.21
C LYS A 213 -6.02 19.80 23.81
N THR A 214 -5.80 21.10 24.02
CA THR A 214 -6.75 22.14 23.61
C THR A 214 -6.72 22.39 22.09
N GLN A 215 -5.63 22.02 21.41
CA GLN A 215 -5.44 22.23 19.97
C GLN A 215 -6.12 21.14 19.10
N LEU A 216 -7.39 20.86 19.37
CA LEU A 216 -8.13 19.84 18.62
C LEU A 216 -8.30 20.19 17.13
N LEU A 217 -8.62 21.46 16.82
CA LEU A 217 -8.91 21.89 15.44
C LEU A 217 -7.68 21.82 14.51
N PRO A 218 -6.47 22.31 14.90
CA PRO A 218 -5.25 22.09 14.12
C PRO A 218 -4.94 20.61 13.90
N VAL A 219 -5.06 19.78 14.94
CA VAL A 219 -4.81 18.33 14.87
C VAL A 219 -5.73 17.65 13.86
N ILE A 220 -7.04 17.91 13.92
CA ILE A 220 -8.01 17.34 12.96
C ILE A 220 -7.69 17.79 11.53
N ARG A 221 -7.37 19.08 11.34
CA ARG A 221 -7.03 19.64 10.02
C ARG A 221 -5.81 18.94 9.42
N ASP A 222 -4.77 18.72 10.21
CA ASP A 222 -3.54 18.07 9.77
C ASP A 222 -3.76 16.59 9.47
N VAL A 223 -4.55 15.88 10.30
CA VAL A 223 -4.94 14.50 10.02
C VAL A 223 -5.72 14.41 8.71
N LEU A 224 -6.75 15.26 8.52
CA LEU A 224 -7.55 15.26 7.29
C LEU A 224 -6.72 15.61 6.06
N ARG A 225 -5.84 16.62 6.17
CA ARG A 225 -4.93 17.00 5.08
C ARG A 225 -3.91 15.90 4.78
N GLY A 226 -3.35 15.27 5.81
CA GLY A 226 -2.44 14.14 5.68
C GLY A 226 -3.12 12.96 4.98
N VAL A 227 -4.33 12.59 5.41
CA VAL A 227 -5.14 11.55 4.74
C VAL A 227 -5.42 11.92 3.29
N ALA A 228 -5.83 13.15 3.01
CA ALA A 228 -6.11 13.61 1.65
C ALA A 228 -4.87 13.57 0.75
N LEU A 229 -3.71 13.98 1.26
CA LEU A 229 -2.44 13.91 0.54
C LEU A 229 -2.02 12.47 0.28
N THR A 230 -2.17 11.59 1.26
CA THR A 230 -1.85 10.18 1.04
C THR A 230 -2.78 9.57 0.01
N LEU A 231 -4.10 9.77 0.10
CA LEU A 231 -5.05 9.23 -0.88
C LEU A 231 -4.88 9.82 -2.29
N ARG A 232 -4.42 11.06 -2.41
CA ARG A 232 -4.09 11.68 -3.70
C ARG A 232 -2.72 11.27 -4.24
N SER A 233 -1.84 10.73 -3.41
CA SER A 233 -0.52 10.25 -3.84
C SER A 233 -0.71 9.11 -4.85
N PRO A 234 -0.21 9.26 -6.08
CA PRO A 234 -0.37 8.23 -7.10
C PRO A 234 0.23 6.88 -6.67
N GLN A 235 1.36 6.88 -5.97
CA GLN A 235 1.95 5.67 -5.39
C GLN A 235 0.95 4.94 -4.47
N THR A 236 0.32 5.69 -3.57
CA THR A 236 -0.69 5.18 -2.65
C THR A 236 -1.91 4.66 -3.40
N GLY A 237 -2.42 5.40 -4.39
CA GLY A 237 -3.52 4.95 -5.24
C GLY A 237 -3.20 3.63 -5.96
N TYR A 238 -1.97 3.47 -6.44
CA TYR A 238 -1.48 2.24 -7.05
C TYR A 238 -1.51 1.06 -6.06
N HIS A 239 -0.94 1.22 -4.86
CA HIS A 239 -0.96 0.17 -3.83
C HIS A 239 -2.38 -0.15 -3.31
N LEU A 240 -3.19 0.87 -3.02
CA LEU A 240 -4.54 0.70 -2.51
C LEU A 240 -5.41 -0.07 -3.50
N SER A 241 -5.36 0.32 -4.78
CA SER A 241 -6.15 -0.33 -5.83
C SER A 241 -5.70 -1.78 -6.07
N SER A 242 -4.39 -2.07 -6.03
CA SER A 242 -3.85 -3.43 -6.04
C SER A 242 -4.37 -4.30 -4.90
N ASN A 243 -4.32 -3.78 -3.68
CA ASN A 243 -4.70 -4.51 -2.48
C ASN A 243 -6.21 -4.78 -2.46
N LEU A 244 -7.02 -3.78 -2.83
CA LEU A 244 -8.47 -3.93 -2.95
C LEU A 244 -8.84 -4.98 -4.01
N ALA A 245 -8.17 -4.98 -5.16
CA ALA A 245 -8.41 -5.96 -6.21
C ALA A 245 -8.03 -7.37 -5.75
N LEU A 246 -6.86 -7.56 -5.13
CA LEU A 246 -6.43 -8.84 -4.59
C LEU A 246 -7.42 -9.35 -3.53
N SER A 247 -7.82 -8.48 -2.62
CA SER A 247 -8.77 -8.79 -1.55
C SER A 247 -10.14 -9.20 -2.08
N LEU A 248 -10.67 -8.47 -3.06
CA LEU A 248 -11.92 -8.81 -3.71
C LEU A 248 -11.85 -10.19 -4.37
N VAL A 249 -10.72 -10.51 -4.99
CA VAL A 249 -10.49 -11.82 -5.62
C VAL A 249 -10.45 -12.94 -4.59
N VAL A 250 -9.68 -12.79 -3.51
CA VAL A 250 -9.64 -13.79 -2.42
C VAL A 250 -11.03 -13.96 -1.79
N THR A 251 -11.76 -12.86 -1.61
CA THR A 251 -13.15 -12.86 -1.12
C THR A 251 -14.06 -13.67 -2.02
N CYS A 252 -13.99 -13.48 -3.35
CA CYS A 252 -14.78 -14.24 -4.30
C CYS A 252 -14.46 -15.74 -4.25
N LEU A 253 -13.19 -16.13 -4.11
CA LEU A 253 -12.76 -17.53 -4.00
C LEU A 253 -13.27 -18.18 -2.71
N VAL A 254 -13.15 -17.49 -1.57
CA VAL A 254 -13.67 -17.97 -0.28
C VAL A 254 -15.19 -18.06 -0.33
N LEU A 255 -15.86 -17.05 -0.89
CA LEU A 255 -17.31 -17.04 -1.04
C LEU A 255 -17.81 -18.19 -1.92
N LEU A 256 -17.11 -18.51 -3.02
CA LEU A 256 -17.40 -19.67 -3.84
C LEU A 256 -17.36 -20.97 -3.02
N GLY A 257 -16.30 -21.17 -2.23
CA GLY A 257 -16.16 -22.34 -1.36
C GLY A 257 -17.24 -22.42 -0.28
N VAL A 258 -17.57 -21.30 0.35
CA VAL A 258 -18.63 -21.20 1.36
C VAL A 258 -20.01 -21.49 0.76
N VAL A 259 -20.34 -20.91 -0.40
CA VAL A 259 -21.61 -21.16 -1.10
C VAL A 259 -21.70 -22.63 -1.49
N ALA A 260 -20.62 -23.20 -2.05
CA ALA A 260 -20.56 -24.61 -2.39
C ALA A 260 -20.80 -25.50 -1.16
N ALA A 261 -20.17 -25.21 -0.02
CA ALA A 261 -20.35 -25.95 1.22
C ALA A 261 -21.79 -25.85 1.78
N ILE A 262 -22.39 -24.65 1.81
CA ILE A 262 -23.76 -24.45 2.30
C ILE A 262 -24.77 -25.18 1.41
N LEU A 263 -24.62 -25.07 0.08
CA LEU A 263 -25.49 -25.77 -0.87
C LEU A 263 -25.30 -27.28 -0.78
N ALA A 264 -24.06 -27.76 -0.62
CA ALA A 264 -23.76 -29.17 -0.40
C ALA A 264 -24.44 -29.71 0.85
N LEU A 265 -24.33 -29.04 2.00
CA LEU A 265 -25.00 -29.44 3.25
C LEU A 265 -26.51 -29.59 3.08
N ARG A 266 -27.13 -28.70 2.28
CA ARG A 266 -28.56 -28.77 1.97
C ARG A 266 -28.90 -29.93 1.03
N VAL A 267 -28.08 -30.18 0.02
CA VAL A 267 -28.33 -31.23 -0.98
C VAL A 267 -27.96 -32.62 -0.45
N GLN A 268 -27.07 -32.69 0.54
CA GLN A 268 -26.46 -33.91 1.05
C GLN A 268 -27.46 -35.08 1.23
N PRO A 269 -28.60 -34.92 1.94
CA PRO A 269 -29.50 -36.05 2.20
C PRO A 269 -30.23 -36.55 0.94
N LEU A 270 -30.42 -35.67 -0.05
CA LEU A 270 -31.02 -36.01 -1.34
C LEU A 270 -30.02 -36.80 -2.20
N PHE A 271 -28.77 -36.33 -2.23
CA PHE A 271 -27.69 -36.98 -2.96
C PHE A 271 -27.35 -38.35 -2.36
N GLY A 272 -27.23 -38.46 -1.03
CA GLY A 272 -26.95 -39.73 -0.36
C GLY A 272 -28.04 -40.79 -0.61
N HIS A 273 -29.31 -40.37 -0.63
CA HIS A 273 -30.42 -41.24 -1.00
C HIS A 273 -30.29 -41.74 -2.44
N GLU A 274 -30.05 -40.84 -3.40
CA GLU A 274 -29.89 -41.20 -4.82
C GLU A 274 -28.66 -42.09 -5.07
N LEU A 275 -27.57 -41.83 -4.36
CA LEU A 275 -26.33 -42.61 -4.45
C LEU A 275 -26.53 -44.04 -3.93
N ASN A 276 -27.15 -44.19 -2.76
CA ASN A 276 -27.46 -45.52 -2.25
C ASN A 276 -28.45 -46.23 -3.17
N GLU A 277 -29.51 -45.58 -3.63
CA GLU A 277 -30.52 -46.23 -4.49
C GLU A 277 -29.94 -46.72 -5.82
N ARG A 278 -29.03 -45.96 -6.44
CA ARG A 278 -28.49 -46.29 -7.77
C ARG A 278 -27.23 -47.14 -7.76
N VAL A 279 -26.41 -47.05 -6.72
CA VAL A 279 -25.07 -47.65 -6.72
C VAL A 279 -24.95 -48.79 -5.72
N PHE A 280 -25.36 -48.59 -4.46
CA PHE A 280 -25.01 -49.52 -3.37
C PHE A 280 -26.18 -50.40 -2.91
N ASN A 281 -27.40 -49.86 -2.94
CA ASN A 281 -28.68 -50.44 -2.50
C ASN A 281 -28.65 -51.19 -1.14
N SER A 282 -27.75 -50.80 -0.24
CA SER A 282 -27.41 -51.60 0.95
C SER A 282 -27.43 -50.81 2.26
N PHE A 283 -27.45 -49.47 2.21
CA PHE A 283 -27.27 -48.65 3.40
C PHE A 283 -28.58 -48.16 4.03
N PRO A 284 -28.70 -48.21 5.38
CA PRO A 284 -29.83 -47.62 6.09
C PRO A 284 -29.82 -46.08 6.02
N PRO A 285 -30.95 -45.39 6.25
CA PRO A 285 -31.08 -43.93 6.11
C PRO A 285 -29.98 -43.07 6.78
N PRO A 286 -29.53 -43.33 8.03
CA PRO A 286 -28.43 -42.55 8.62
C PRO A 286 -27.08 -42.79 7.91
N ALA A 287 -26.82 -44.00 7.41
CA ALA A 287 -25.60 -44.32 6.68
C ALA A 287 -25.58 -43.70 5.27
N GLN A 288 -26.74 -43.46 4.66
CA GLN A 288 -26.86 -42.75 3.38
C GLN A 288 -26.34 -41.31 3.48
N PHE A 289 -26.60 -40.63 4.61
CA PHE A 289 -26.05 -39.32 4.90
C PHE A 289 -24.52 -39.39 5.02
N SER A 290 -23.97 -40.31 5.81
CA SER A 290 -22.52 -40.43 5.96
C SER A 290 -21.82 -40.72 4.62
N LEU A 291 -22.40 -41.59 3.80
CA LEU A 291 -21.89 -41.96 2.49
C LEU A 291 -21.82 -40.77 1.52
N GLY A 292 -22.91 -40.01 1.38
CA GLY A 292 -22.92 -38.85 0.48
C GLY A 292 -21.93 -37.75 0.93
N LEU A 293 -21.69 -37.62 2.25
CA LEU A 293 -20.77 -36.65 2.82
C LEU A 293 -19.33 -37.06 2.53
N LEU A 294 -19.01 -38.35 2.73
CA LEU A 294 -17.72 -38.92 2.37
C LEU A 294 -17.40 -38.70 0.88
N CYS A 295 -18.34 -38.98 -0.02
CA CYS A 295 -18.16 -38.74 -1.45
C CYS A 295 -17.99 -37.25 -1.80
N SER A 296 -18.69 -36.37 -1.08
CA SER A 296 -18.62 -34.91 -1.26
C SER A 296 -17.30 -34.32 -0.74
N LEU A 297 -16.69 -34.92 0.29
CA LEU A 297 -15.42 -34.49 0.88
C LEU A 297 -14.19 -35.20 0.29
N LEU A 298 -14.40 -36.24 -0.54
CA LEU A 298 -13.33 -37.04 -1.13
C LEU A 298 -12.25 -36.20 -1.84
N PRO A 299 -12.55 -35.15 -2.62
CA PRO A 299 -11.51 -34.33 -3.25
C PRO A 299 -10.60 -33.61 -2.26
N LEU A 300 -11.15 -33.18 -1.12
CA LEU A 300 -10.39 -32.52 -0.07
C LEU A 300 -9.46 -33.52 0.62
N VAL A 301 -9.95 -34.74 0.87
CA VAL A 301 -9.18 -35.84 1.47
C VAL A 301 -8.04 -36.30 0.55
N LEU A 302 -8.28 -36.33 -0.76
CA LEU A 302 -7.27 -36.67 -1.77
C LEU A 302 -6.28 -35.53 -2.06
N GLY A 303 -6.38 -34.39 -1.37
CA GLY A 303 -5.47 -33.28 -1.53
C GLY A 303 -5.62 -32.50 -2.84
N LEU A 304 -6.76 -32.64 -3.54
CA LEU A 304 -7.05 -31.91 -4.79
C LEU A 304 -7.26 -30.40 -4.55
N GLY A 305 -7.24 -29.92 -3.31
CA GLY A 305 -7.33 -28.51 -2.97
C GLY A 305 -8.77 -27.97 -2.88
N LEU A 306 -8.89 -26.72 -2.40
CA LEU A 306 -10.18 -26.09 -2.09
C LEU A 306 -11.01 -25.77 -3.34
N LEU A 307 -10.37 -25.39 -4.45
CA LEU A 307 -11.06 -25.07 -5.70
C LEU A 307 -11.77 -26.31 -6.26
N TRP A 308 -11.03 -27.42 -6.46
CA TRP A 308 -11.61 -28.66 -6.99
C TRP A 308 -12.67 -29.26 -6.07
N SER A 309 -12.51 -29.11 -4.76
CA SER A 309 -13.54 -29.48 -3.79
C SER A 309 -14.82 -28.66 -3.99
N ALA A 310 -14.73 -27.33 -4.07
CA ALA A 310 -15.89 -26.46 -4.30
C ALA A 310 -16.58 -26.78 -5.65
N VAL A 311 -15.79 -27.04 -6.68
CA VAL A 311 -16.28 -27.40 -8.02
C VAL A 311 -17.09 -28.69 -8.01
N LEU A 312 -16.57 -29.75 -7.39
CA LEU A 312 -17.26 -31.03 -7.30
C LEU A 312 -18.58 -30.90 -6.52
N LEU A 313 -18.58 -30.15 -5.42
CA LEU A 313 -19.78 -29.86 -4.64
C LEU A 313 -20.83 -29.12 -5.48
N LEU A 314 -20.43 -28.12 -6.28
CA LEU A 314 -21.34 -27.38 -7.15
C LEU A 314 -21.92 -28.28 -8.25
N LEU A 315 -21.10 -29.12 -8.89
CA LEU A 315 -21.56 -30.09 -9.90
C LEU A 315 -22.55 -31.11 -9.33
N ILE A 316 -22.27 -31.68 -8.14
CA ILE A 316 -23.19 -32.60 -7.46
C ILE A 316 -24.49 -31.90 -7.09
N SER A 317 -24.42 -30.64 -6.63
CA SER A 317 -25.60 -29.89 -6.20
C SER A 317 -26.49 -29.43 -7.36
N ALA A 318 -25.93 -29.18 -8.55
CA ALA A 318 -26.57 -28.56 -9.70
C ALA A 318 -28.00 -29.05 -10.03
N PRO A 319 -28.29 -30.37 -10.04
CA PRO A 319 -29.61 -30.89 -10.40
C PRO A 319 -30.70 -30.51 -9.38
N TYR A 320 -30.32 -30.37 -8.11
CA TYR A 320 -31.22 -30.09 -6.99
C TYR A 320 -31.42 -28.59 -6.75
N LEU A 321 -30.67 -27.74 -7.46
CA LEU A 321 -30.76 -26.29 -7.34
C LEU A 321 -31.97 -25.74 -8.13
N THR A 322 -32.54 -24.66 -7.61
CA THR A 322 -33.54 -23.84 -8.29
C THR A 322 -32.91 -23.00 -9.41
N VAL A 323 -33.71 -22.48 -10.34
CA VAL A 323 -33.21 -21.64 -11.45
C VAL A 323 -32.43 -20.43 -10.93
N ARG A 324 -32.90 -19.78 -9.87
CA ARG A 324 -32.23 -18.61 -9.26
C ARG A 324 -30.86 -18.97 -8.65
N GLU A 325 -30.76 -20.16 -8.06
CA GLU A 325 -29.49 -20.67 -7.52
C GLU A 325 -28.50 -21.03 -8.62
N ARG A 326 -28.97 -21.65 -9.70
CA ARG A 326 -28.15 -21.96 -10.88
C ARG A 326 -27.58 -20.70 -11.51
N ILE A 327 -28.38 -19.64 -11.63
CA ILE A 327 -27.92 -18.33 -12.10
C ILE A 327 -26.86 -17.78 -11.15
N GLY A 328 -27.10 -17.78 -9.84
CA GLY A 328 -26.12 -17.27 -8.86
C GLY A 328 -24.78 -18.02 -8.89
N VAL A 329 -24.81 -19.36 -8.98
CA VAL A 329 -23.59 -20.19 -9.14
C VAL A 329 -22.91 -19.90 -10.48
N SER A 330 -23.68 -19.73 -11.56
CA SER A 330 -23.11 -19.38 -12.88
C SER A 330 -22.39 -18.04 -12.84
N VAL A 331 -22.96 -17.02 -12.18
CA VAL A 331 -22.31 -15.72 -11.99
C VAL A 331 -21.00 -15.85 -11.23
N LEU A 332 -20.97 -16.63 -10.13
CA LEU A 332 -19.74 -16.88 -9.36
C LEU A 332 -18.67 -17.62 -10.20
N LEU A 333 -19.06 -18.59 -11.01
CA LEU A 333 -18.14 -19.30 -11.91
C LEU A 333 -17.63 -18.40 -13.04
N THR A 334 -18.47 -17.54 -13.61
CA THR A 334 -18.04 -16.55 -14.62
C THR A 334 -17.07 -15.54 -14.04
N LEU A 335 -17.22 -15.15 -12.78
CA LEU A 335 -16.24 -14.27 -12.10
C LEU A 335 -14.84 -14.90 -12.00
N LEU A 336 -14.72 -16.23 -11.96
CA LEU A 336 -13.43 -16.92 -12.02
C LEU A 336 -12.73 -16.75 -13.38
N VAL A 337 -13.46 -16.51 -14.47
CA VAL A 337 -12.89 -16.27 -15.81
C VAL A 337 -12.13 -14.95 -15.86
N ALA A 338 -12.61 -13.92 -15.14
CA ALA A 338 -11.99 -12.60 -15.07
C ALA A 338 -10.78 -12.54 -14.11
N LEU A 339 -10.56 -13.62 -13.35
CA LEU A 339 -9.61 -13.66 -12.24
C LEU A 339 -8.13 -13.59 -12.69
N PRO A 340 -7.70 -14.23 -13.80
CA PRO A 340 -6.34 -14.09 -14.31
C PRO A 340 -5.98 -12.66 -14.69
N SER A 341 -6.88 -11.94 -15.36
CA SER A 341 -6.68 -10.54 -15.72
C SER A 341 -6.55 -9.67 -14.48
N GLY A 342 -7.35 -9.94 -13.44
CA GLY A 342 -7.23 -9.28 -12.13
C GLY A 342 -5.88 -9.53 -11.47
N TYR A 343 -5.41 -10.79 -11.43
CA TYR A 343 -4.11 -11.14 -10.86
C TYR A 343 -2.93 -10.54 -11.64
N GLN A 344 -2.97 -10.55 -12.98
CA GLN A 344 -1.95 -9.90 -13.81
C GLN A 344 -1.89 -8.39 -13.55
N TRP A 345 -3.04 -7.74 -13.42
CA TRP A 345 -3.15 -6.32 -13.10
C TRP A 345 -2.60 -5.97 -11.70
N VAL A 346 -2.82 -6.85 -10.71
CA VAL A 346 -2.25 -6.73 -9.36
C VAL A 346 -0.74 -6.98 -9.39
N ALA A 347 -0.29 -8.01 -10.10
CA ALA A 347 1.11 -8.40 -10.23
C ALA A 347 1.94 -7.31 -10.91
N ALA A 348 1.43 -6.69 -11.98
CA ALA A 348 2.12 -5.58 -12.67
C ALA A 348 2.40 -4.40 -11.73
N ARG A 349 1.45 -4.05 -10.86
CA ARG A 349 1.61 -2.96 -9.89
C ARG A 349 2.57 -3.31 -8.75
N HIS A 350 2.50 -4.54 -8.23
CA HIS A 350 3.44 -5.01 -7.21
C HIS A 350 4.87 -5.07 -7.76
N ALA A 351 5.02 -5.57 -8.99
CA ALA A 351 6.28 -5.62 -9.72
C ALA A 351 6.87 -4.21 -9.92
N LEU A 352 6.05 -3.23 -10.30
CA LEU A 352 6.46 -1.83 -10.41
C LEU A 352 6.91 -1.25 -9.05
N ALA A 353 6.13 -1.46 -8.00
CA ALA A 353 6.44 -0.91 -6.68
C ALA A 353 7.70 -1.52 -6.03
N SER A 354 8.02 -2.77 -6.39
CA SER A 354 9.24 -3.46 -5.95
C SER A 354 10.39 -3.35 -6.96
N SER A 355 10.21 -2.59 -8.05
CA SER A 355 11.23 -2.45 -9.08
C SER A 355 12.47 -1.71 -8.56
N ARG A 356 13.63 -2.13 -9.04
CA ARG A 356 14.91 -1.47 -8.72
C ARG A 356 14.92 -0.05 -9.30
N GLU A 357 14.36 0.11 -10.48
CA GLU A 357 14.30 1.35 -11.24
C GLU A 357 13.50 2.40 -10.46
N LEU A 358 12.37 2.04 -9.85
CA LEU A 358 11.63 2.96 -9.00
C LEU A 358 12.44 3.43 -7.78
N ALA A 359 13.22 2.54 -7.16
CA ALA A 359 14.10 2.92 -6.04
C ALA A 359 15.19 3.90 -6.47
N LEU A 360 15.76 3.74 -7.68
CA LEU A 360 16.70 4.71 -8.25
C LEU A 360 16.03 6.06 -8.47
N VAL A 361 14.83 6.07 -9.05
CA VAL A 361 14.03 7.29 -9.25
C VAL A 361 13.79 8.01 -7.93
N GLN A 362 13.30 7.31 -6.90
CA GLN A 362 13.07 7.89 -5.57
C GLN A 362 14.35 8.50 -4.99
N THR A 363 15.50 7.85 -5.18
CA THR A 363 16.80 8.37 -4.73
C THR A 363 17.16 9.67 -5.46
N VAL A 364 16.91 9.75 -6.77
CA VAL A 364 17.12 10.99 -7.53
C VAL A 364 16.13 12.07 -7.09
N GLU A 365 14.84 11.80 -6.93
CA GLU A 365 13.85 12.79 -6.49
C GLU A 365 14.19 13.37 -5.10
N GLN A 366 14.91 12.62 -4.25
CA GLN A 366 15.43 13.08 -2.96
C GLN A 366 16.71 13.95 -3.05
N GLY A 367 17.23 14.21 -4.24
CA GLY A 367 18.46 14.98 -4.45
C GLY A 367 19.71 14.13 -4.66
N GLY A 368 19.57 12.82 -4.83
CA GLY A 368 20.70 11.90 -4.97
C GLY A 368 21.64 12.25 -6.13
N ARG A 369 22.95 12.18 -5.85
CA ARG A 369 24.06 12.42 -6.78
C ARG A 369 25.30 11.55 -6.50
N GLY A 370 25.15 10.43 -5.79
CA GLY A 370 26.26 9.56 -5.43
C GLY A 370 26.83 8.73 -6.60
N ASP A 371 28.05 8.24 -6.42
CA ASP A 371 28.78 7.51 -7.48
C ASP A 371 28.05 6.22 -7.90
N ARG A 372 27.53 5.47 -6.92
CA ARG A 372 26.77 4.24 -7.16
C ARG A 372 25.46 4.51 -7.89
N LEU A 373 24.79 5.63 -7.59
CA LEU A 373 23.56 6.04 -8.27
C LEU A 373 23.83 6.30 -9.76
N VAL A 374 24.90 7.04 -10.08
CA VAL A 374 25.30 7.28 -11.48
C VAL A 374 25.63 5.97 -12.20
N GLN A 375 26.35 5.06 -11.55
CA GLN A 375 26.67 3.75 -12.12
C GLN A 375 25.41 2.92 -12.41
N ASP A 376 24.47 2.88 -11.47
CA ASP A 376 23.23 2.12 -11.62
C ASP A 376 22.30 2.73 -12.68
N LEU A 377 22.17 4.06 -12.74
CA LEU A 377 21.43 4.76 -13.79
C LEU A 377 22.08 4.57 -15.18
N THR A 378 23.41 4.56 -15.24
CA THR A 378 24.15 4.27 -16.50
C THR A 378 23.92 2.82 -16.94
N ARG A 379 23.85 1.88 -16.01
CA ARG A 379 23.51 0.48 -16.32
C ARG A 379 22.08 0.39 -16.86
N TRP A 380 21.13 1.06 -16.20
CA TRP A 380 19.73 1.11 -16.65
C TRP A 380 19.60 1.70 -18.06
N SER A 381 20.26 2.83 -18.35
CA SER A 381 20.21 3.46 -19.67
C SER A 381 20.86 2.61 -20.78
N ARG A 382 21.78 1.70 -20.43
CA ARG A 382 22.39 0.74 -21.38
C ARG A 382 21.52 -0.47 -21.62
N GLN A 383 20.86 -0.99 -20.58
CA GLN A 383 19.97 -2.14 -20.68
C GLN A 383 18.67 -1.80 -21.42
N ALA A 384 18.20 -0.56 -21.28
CA ALA A 384 17.00 -0.06 -21.95
C ALA A 384 17.32 1.23 -22.73
N PRO A 385 18.00 1.13 -23.90
CA PRO A 385 18.48 2.31 -24.63
C PRO A 385 17.36 3.22 -25.13
N ASN A 386 16.16 2.68 -25.37
CA ASN A 386 14.97 3.42 -25.80
C ASN A 386 14.11 3.93 -24.63
N ASN A 387 14.53 3.70 -23.38
CA ASN A 387 13.81 4.20 -22.21
C ASN A 387 14.25 5.63 -21.91
N GLY A 388 13.40 6.61 -22.27
CA GLY A 388 13.68 8.02 -22.04
C GLY A 388 13.82 8.41 -20.57
N LEU A 389 13.18 7.72 -19.63
CA LEU A 389 13.30 7.99 -18.19
C LEU A 389 14.70 7.67 -17.66
N ALA A 390 15.30 6.57 -18.12
CA ALA A 390 16.65 6.19 -17.72
C ALA A 390 17.67 7.30 -18.09
N HIS A 391 17.55 7.84 -19.30
CA HIS A 391 18.38 8.96 -19.76
C HIS A 391 18.06 10.27 -19.02
N TYR A 392 16.78 10.54 -18.74
CA TYR A 392 16.34 11.72 -17.99
C TYR A 392 16.95 11.75 -16.58
N TYR A 393 16.78 10.67 -15.82
CA TYR A 393 17.27 10.58 -14.44
C TYR A 393 18.80 10.55 -14.36
N LEU A 394 19.48 9.92 -15.33
CA LEU A 394 20.93 10.02 -15.46
C LEU A 394 21.37 11.47 -15.73
N GLY A 395 20.70 12.16 -16.64
CA GLY A 395 20.97 13.56 -16.95
C GLY A 395 20.77 14.49 -15.75
N LEU A 396 19.67 14.31 -15.01
CA LEU A 396 19.37 15.07 -13.80
C LEU A 396 20.44 14.87 -12.71
N THR A 397 20.85 13.62 -12.50
CA THR A 397 21.91 13.27 -11.53
C THR A 397 23.24 13.92 -11.91
N ARG A 398 23.63 13.84 -13.19
CA ARG A 398 24.87 14.46 -13.71
C ARG A 398 24.84 15.99 -13.64
N LYS A 399 23.68 16.61 -13.91
CA LYS A 399 23.48 18.05 -13.75
C LYS A 399 23.80 18.49 -12.32
N ARG A 400 23.30 17.76 -11.32
CA ARG A 400 23.55 18.05 -9.89
C ARG A 400 24.99 17.84 -9.45
N ARG A 401 25.77 17.05 -10.19
CA ARG A 401 27.23 16.93 -10.02
C ARG A 401 28.02 18.03 -10.71
N GLY A 402 27.38 18.92 -11.47
CA GLY A 402 28.04 19.92 -12.31
C GLY A 402 28.59 19.37 -13.62
N GLU A 403 28.32 18.10 -13.97
CA GLU A 403 28.79 17.44 -15.18
C GLU A 403 27.93 17.85 -16.42
N LEU A 404 27.84 19.16 -16.70
CA LEU A 404 26.83 19.73 -17.62
C LEU A 404 26.86 19.13 -19.03
N SER A 405 28.05 18.83 -19.58
CA SER A 405 28.17 18.21 -20.92
C SER A 405 27.65 16.78 -20.98
N GLN A 406 27.91 16.00 -19.94
CA GLN A 406 27.40 14.64 -19.86
C GLN A 406 25.90 14.62 -19.54
N ALA A 407 25.42 15.61 -18.79
CA ALA A 407 24.00 15.81 -18.51
C ALA A 407 23.23 16.16 -19.78
N GLU A 408 23.73 17.06 -20.62
CA GLU A 408 23.09 17.45 -21.89
C GLU A 408 22.99 16.28 -22.87
N ALA A 409 24.06 15.49 -23.02
CA ALA A 409 24.02 14.32 -23.88
C ALA A 409 22.94 13.31 -23.45
N ALA A 410 22.80 13.08 -22.13
CA ALA A 410 21.75 12.22 -21.58
C ALA A 410 20.36 12.84 -21.76
N MET A 411 20.19 14.14 -21.46
CA MET A 411 18.91 14.83 -21.56
C MET A 411 18.42 14.96 -23.01
N THR A 412 19.35 15.11 -23.97
CA THR A 412 19.04 15.13 -25.41
C THR A 412 18.47 13.78 -25.84
N ARG A 413 19.06 12.66 -25.39
CA ARG A 413 18.49 11.32 -25.61
C ARG A 413 17.13 11.16 -24.95
N ALA A 414 16.95 11.69 -23.73
CA ALA A 414 15.65 11.67 -23.07
C ALA A 414 14.57 12.37 -23.90
N VAL A 415 14.85 13.57 -24.43
CA VAL A 415 13.94 14.32 -25.31
C VAL A 415 13.71 13.59 -26.65
N GLN A 416 14.71 12.92 -27.21
CA GLN A 416 14.53 12.12 -28.43
C GLN A 416 13.55 10.96 -28.22
N GLN A 417 13.61 10.28 -27.06
CA GLN A 417 12.69 9.18 -26.73
C GLN A 417 11.33 9.69 -26.22
N LEU A 418 11.28 10.89 -25.63
CA LEU A 418 10.09 11.51 -25.05
C LEU A 418 9.86 12.93 -25.61
N PRO A 419 9.59 13.08 -26.91
CA PRO A 419 9.57 14.40 -27.59
C PRO A 419 8.46 15.34 -27.11
N ARG A 420 7.43 14.80 -26.46
CA ARG A 420 6.29 15.57 -25.93
C ARG A 420 6.28 15.66 -24.40
N ALA A 421 7.32 15.19 -23.72
CA ALA A 421 7.41 15.27 -22.27
C ALA A 421 7.90 16.66 -21.83
N SER A 422 7.00 17.43 -21.20
CA SER A 422 7.31 18.74 -20.62
C SER A 422 8.52 18.69 -19.70
N PHE A 423 8.57 17.71 -18.79
CA PHE A 423 9.65 17.57 -17.82
C PHE A 423 11.02 17.38 -18.46
N ALA A 424 11.10 16.65 -19.58
CA ALA A 424 12.35 16.43 -20.29
C ALA A 424 12.79 17.71 -21.04
N LEU A 425 11.83 18.44 -21.64
CA LEU A 425 12.08 19.72 -22.30
C LEU A 425 12.52 20.81 -21.31
N VAL A 426 11.87 20.89 -20.15
CA VAL A 426 12.28 21.79 -19.05
C VAL A 426 13.69 21.47 -18.61
N ALA A 427 14.01 20.20 -18.36
CA ALA A 427 15.33 19.83 -17.90
C ALA A 427 16.44 20.09 -18.96
N LEU A 428 16.14 19.95 -20.25
CA LEU A 428 17.06 20.36 -21.32
C LEU A 428 17.20 21.89 -21.40
N GLY A 429 16.10 22.64 -21.27
CA GLY A 429 16.11 24.09 -21.16
C GLY A 429 16.94 24.59 -19.98
N ASN A 430 16.86 23.91 -18.84
CA ASN A 430 17.68 24.17 -17.65
C ASN A 430 19.18 24.06 -17.96
N LEU A 431 19.58 23.06 -18.76
CA LEU A 431 20.98 22.89 -19.15
C LEU A 431 21.46 23.98 -20.10
N TYR A 432 20.63 24.41 -21.06
CA TYR A 432 20.94 25.56 -21.91
C TYR A 432 21.05 26.85 -21.11
N TYR A 433 20.13 27.06 -20.18
CA TYR A 433 20.14 28.20 -19.28
C TYR A 433 21.43 28.27 -18.46
N LEU A 434 21.82 27.15 -17.82
CA LEU A 434 23.05 27.07 -17.01
C LEU A 434 24.34 27.28 -17.84
N ARG A 435 24.29 27.11 -19.16
CA ARG A 435 25.39 27.42 -20.08
C ARG A 435 25.34 28.82 -20.68
N GLY A 436 24.35 29.63 -20.30
CA GLY A 436 24.12 30.97 -20.83
C GLY A 436 23.44 31.00 -22.21
N ASN A 437 23.01 29.85 -22.75
CA ASN A 437 22.29 29.81 -24.02
C ASN A 437 20.79 30.10 -23.82
N LEU A 438 20.48 31.36 -23.52
CA LEU A 438 19.13 31.81 -23.15
C LEU A 438 18.08 31.66 -24.26
N PRO A 439 18.36 31.91 -25.56
CA PRO A 439 17.35 31.75 -26.61
C PRO A 439 16.85 30.30 -26.73
N GLU A 440 17.75 29.32 -26.70
CA GLU A 440 17.40 27.90 -26.74
C GLU A 440 16.68 27.46 -25.47
N ALA A 441 17.09 27.98 -24.30
CA ALA A 441 16.37 27.75 -23.05
C ALA A 441 14.92 28.25 -23.13
N GLU A 442 14.70 29.47 -23.62
CA GLU A 442 13.36 30.05 -23.81
C GLU A 442 12.52 29.17 -24.75
N ALA A 443 13.08 28.77 -25.90
CA ALA A 443 12.38 27.93 -26.86
C ALA A 443 11.92 26.60 -26.24
N ARG A 444 12.79 25.95 -25.43
CA ARG A 444 12.44 24.70 -24.75
C ARG A 444 11.40 24.88 -23.66
N TYR A 445 11.48 25.94 -22.85
CA TYR A 445 10.49 26.21 -21.82
C TYR A 445 9.12 26.57 -22.40
N ARG A 446 9.07 27.36 -23.48
CA ARG A 446 7.82 27.69 -24.16
C ARG A 446 7.17 26.45 -24.76
N LEU A 447 7.95 25.62 -25.45
CA LEU A 447 7.44 24.35 -25.97
C LEU A 447 6.91 23.43 -24.85
N ALA A 448 7.61 23.35 -23.72
CA ALA A 448 7.14 22.57 -22.58
C ALA A 448 5.79 23.08 -22.04
N ALA A 449 5.65 24.40 -21.90
CA ALA A 449 4.43 25.05 -21.43
C ALA A 449 3.26 24.97 -22.44
N GLU A 450 3.55 24.89 -23.74
CA GLU A 450 2.56 24.69 -24.80
C GLU A 450 2.05 23.24 -24.85
N LEU A 451 2.93 22.27 -24.62
CA LEU A 451 2.57 20.84 -24.62
C LEU A 451 1.76 20.44 -23.39
N SER A 452 2.07 21.01 -22.22
CA SER A 452 1.29 20.80 -21.00
C SER A 452 1.47 21.96 -20.02
N PRO A 453 0.45 22.28 -19.20
CA PRO A 453 0.60 23.25 -18.12
C PRO A 453 1.72 22.86 -17.15
N SER A 454 2.84 23.59 -17.16
CA SER A 454 4.00 23.34 -16.30
C SER A 454 4.35 24.57 -15.47
N ALA A 455 4.15 24.47 -14.16
CA ALA A 455 4.52 25.54 -13.24
C ALA A 455 6.04 25.79 -13.27
N ALA A 456 6.84 24.72 -13.42
CA ALA A 456 8.30 24.77 -13.45
C ALA A 456 8.79 25.50 -14.71
N ALA A 457 8.22 25.20 -15.88
CA ALA A 457 8.53 25.91 -17.12
C ALA A 457 8.24 27.41 -16.98
N GLN A 458 7.07 27.78 -16.42
CA GLN A 458 6.70 29.17 -16.20
C GLN A 458 7.61 29.88 -15.20
N MET A 459 8.04 29.19 -14.14
CA MET A 459 9.00 29.75 -13.18
C MET A 459 10.38 29.99 -13.82
N ASN A 460 10.84 29.07 -14.66
CA ASN A 460 12.10 29.24 -15.38
C ASN A 460 12.02 30.35 -16.44
N LEU A 461 10.86 30.51 -17.10
CA LEU A 461 10.60 31.66 -17.99
C LEU A 461 10.58 32.98 -17.23
N PHE A 462 9.91 33.04 -16.07
CA PHE A 462 9.93 34.22 -15.20
C PHE A 462 11.36 34.66 -14.90
N LYS A 463 12.22 33.72 -14.51
CA LYS A 463 13.63 33.97 -14.22
C LYS A 463 14.42 34.42 -15.44
N LEU A 464 14.25 33.72 -16.57
CA LEU A 464 14.90 34.04 -17.83
C LEU A 464 14.55 35.46 -18.30
N TYR A 465 13.26 35.83 -18.25
CA TYR A 465 12.79 37.15 -18.61
C TYR A 465 13.26 38.22 -17.61
N ALA A 466 13.32 37.90 -16.31
CA ALA A 466 13.89 38.82 -15.31
C ALA A 466 15.37 39.10 -15.60
N GLN A 467 16.16 38.09 -15.96
CA GLN A 467 17.58 38.24 -16.33
C GLN A 467 17.77 39.07 -17.60
N ARG A 468 16.82 39.00 -18.54
CA ARG A 468 16.80 39.82 -19.77
C ARG A 468 16.12 41.19 -19.59
N LEU A 469 15.72 41.56 -18.38
CA LEU A 469 15.00 42.80 -18.06
C LEU A 469 13.66 42.95 -18.80
N GLN A 470 13.04 41.83 -19.20
CA GLN A 470 11.73 41.78 -19.87
C GLN A 470 10.62 41.67 -18.81
N PHE A 471 10.39 42.77 -18.08
CA PHE A 471 9.58 42.75 -16.86
C PHE A 471 8.12 42.35 -17.07
N GLU A 472 7.46 42.75 -18.16
CA GLU A 472 6.07 42.39 -18.42
C GLU A 472 5.91 40.87 -18.67
N GLN A 473 6.75 40.30 -19.53
CA GLN A 473 6.78 38.85 -19.78
C GLN A 473 7.15 38.06 -18.51
N SER A 474 8.06 38.60 -17.70
CA SER A 474 8.45 38.03 -16.41
C SER A 474 7.26 37.97 -15.45
N LYS A 475 6.52 39.09 -15.28
CA LYS A 475 5.30 39.14 -14.45
C LYS A 475 4.24 38.15 -14.92
N ASP A 476 4.01 38.07 -16.22
CA ASP A 476 3.04 37.13 -16.80
C ASP A 476 3.42 35.68 -16.53
N ALA A 477 4.69 35.34 -16.67
CA ALA A 477 5.20 34.00 -16.39
C ALA A 477 5.10 33.66 -14.88
N LEU A 478 5.38 34.62 -13.99
CA LEU A 478 5.23 34.43 -12.54
C LEU A 478 3.76 34.25 -12.15
N SER A 479 2.86 35.03 -12.74
CA SER A 479 1.41 34.92 -12.52
C SER A 479 0.89 33.54 -12.95
N ARG A 480 1.31 33.06 -14.12
CA ARG A 480 0.98 31.70 -14.59
C ARG A 480 1.56 30.62 -13.69
N SER A 481 2.82 30.73 -13.28
CA SER A 481 3.44 29.77 -12.35
C SER A 481 2.70 29.73 -11.00
N THR A 482 2.35 30.89 -10.45
CA THR A 482 1.60 31.02 -9.19
C THR A 482 0.21 30.42 -9.28
N THR A 483 -0.45 30.55 -10.43
CA THR A 483 -1.77 29.94 -10.65
C THR A 483 -1.69 28.41 -10.70
N LEU A 484 -0.61 27.86 -11.28
CA LEU A 484 -0.41 26.42 -11.42
C LEU A 484 0.10 25.76 -10.13
N ASP A 485 1.08 26.37 -9.47
CA ASP A 485 1.62 25.92 -8.18
C ASP A 485 1.99 27.13 -7.29
N PRO A 486 1.04 27.60 -6.46
CA PRO A 486 1.29 28.72 -5.55
C PRO A 486 2.40 28.43 -4.54
N HIS A 487 2.56 27.19 -4.11
CA HIS A 487 3.50 26.82 -3.06
C HIS A 487 4.94 26.88 -3.58
N MET A 488 5.19 26.32 -4.77
CA MET A 488 6.48 26.42 -5.42
C MET A 488 6.87 27.87 -5.69
N ALA A 489 5.93 28.69 -6.19
CA ALA A 489 6.18 30.11 -6.44
C ALA A 489 6.55 30.88 -5.16
N GLN A 490 5.83 30.65 -4.07
CA GLN A 490 6.14 31.24 -2.77
C GLN A 490 7.49 30.78 -2.21
N THR A 491 7.84 29.51 -2.39
CA THR A 491 9.12 28.96 -1.90
C THR A 491 10.29 29.57 -2.65
N LEU A 492 10.22 29.59 -3.99
CA LEU A 492 11.31 30.04 -4.85
C LEU A 492 11.49 31.56 -4.87
N SER A 493 10.41 32.33 -4.71
CA SER A 493 10.49 33.80 -4.62
C SER A 493 11.33 34.28 -3.42
N ARG A 494 11.42 33.49 -2.34
CA ARG A 494 12.31 33.78 -1.19
C ARG A 494 13.80 33.72 -1.54
N PHE A 495 14.17 32.95 -2.56
CA PHE A 495 15.55 32.77 -3.00
C PHE A 495 15.90 33.64 -4.20
N HIS A 496 14.90 34.13 -4.94
CA HIS A 496 15.09 35.05 -6.05
C HIS A 496 15.67 36.39 -5.57
N GLY A 497 16.70 36.91 -6.27
CA GLY A 497 17.32 38.22 -5.98
C GLY A 497 18.28 38.26 -4.78
N ARG A 498 18.44 37.18 -4.00
CA ARG A 498 19.35 37.15 -2.82
C ARG A 498 20.83 36.88 -3.15
N GLY A 499 21.29 37.19 -4.36
CA GLY A 499 22.72 37.17 -4.74
C GLY A 499 23.47 35.82 -4.64
N GLY A 500 22.79 34.71 -4.33
CA GLY A 500 23.48 33.48 -3.90
C GLY A 500 23.23 32.20 -4.73
N ALA A 501 22.21 32.13 -5.60
CA ALA A 501 22.02 30.92 -6.41
C ALA A 501 21.26 31.21 -7.70
N GLU A 502 21.93 30.99 -8.83
CA GLU A 502 21.31 30.92 -10.14
C GLU A 502 20.51 29.60 -10.22
N PHE A 503 19.32 29.55 -9.61
CA PHE A 503 18.56 28.29 -9.50
C PHE A 503 17.73 27.99 -10.76
N VAL A 504 17.63 26.72 -11.14
CA VAL A 504 16.75 26.24 -12.21
C VAL A 504 15.78 25.23 -11.62
N VAL A 505 14.52 25.28 -12.01
CA VAL A 505 13.49 24.40 -11.46
C VAL A 505 13.33 23.18 -12.36
N ASP A 506 13.49 21.98 -11.79
CA ASP A 506 13.14 20.76 -12.49
C ASP A 506 11.65 20.45 -12.29
N GLU A 507 11.03 19.92 -13.34
CA GLU A 507 9.66 19.41 -13.27
C GLU A 507 9.70 17.93 -12.88
N THR A 508 8.93 17.56 -11.87
CA THR A 508 8.79 16.16 -11.44
C THR A 508 8.10 15.34 -12.53
N VAL A 509 8.58 14.13 -12.78
CA VAL A 509 7.94 13.23 -13.75
C VAL A 509 6.54 12.85 -13.23
N PRO A 510 5.47 13.08 -14.01
CA PRO A 510 4.12 12.72 -13.59
C PRO A 510 4.00 11.19 -13.52
N TRP A 511 3.20 10.72 -12.57
CA TRP A 511 3.23 9.31 -12.18
C TRP A 511 2.73 8.34 -13.26
N ASP A 512 1.88 8.80 -14.15
CA ASP A 512 1.43 8.06 -15.33
C ASP A 512 2.58 7.81 -16.31
N ALA A 513 3.36 8.84 -16.64
CA ALA A 513 4.55 8.71 -17.47
C ALA A 513 5.61 7.85 -16.79
N LEU A 514 5.77 8.01 -15.47
CA LEU A 514 6.68 7.21 -14.67
C LEU A 514 6.28 5.72 -14.66
N ALA A 515 5.02 5.41 -14.35
CA ALA A 515 4.53 4.03 -14.29
C ALA A 515 4.71 3.32 -15.64
N VAL A 516 4.37 3.99 -16.75
CA VAL A 516 4.54 3.43 -18.10
C VAL A 516 6.01 3.18 -18.43
N GLY A 517 6.90 4.13 -18.12
CA GLY A 517 8.32 3.98 -18.44
C GLY A 517 9.10 3.08 -17.47
N LEU A 518 8.57 2.79 -16.27
CA LEU A 518 9.17 1.90 -15.29
C LEU A 518 8.63 0.47 -15.33
N LEU A 519 7.44 0.24 -15.91
CA LEU A 519 6.96 -1.12 -16.21
C LEU A 519 7.97 -1.77 -17.17
N PRO A 520 8.75 -2.77 -16.75
CA PRO A 520 9.78 -3.30 -17.62
C PRO A 520 9.14 -4.12 -18.74
N ALA A 521 9.71 -4.02 -19.94
CA ALA A 521 9.43 -4.96 -21.02
C ALA A 521 9.83 -6.42 -20.66
N THR A 522 10.62 -6.61 -19.59
CA THR A 522 11.25 -7.87 -19.18
C THR A 522 10.64 -8.51 -17.93
N LEU A 523 9.74 -7.81 -17.21
CA LEU A 523 9.08 -8.41 -16.05
C LEU A 523 8.02 -9.37 -16.59
N ASP A 524 8.24 -10.67 -16.39
CA ASP A 524 7.21 -11.67 -16.65
C ASP A 524 6.12 -11.53 -15.59
N VAL A 525 5.23 -10.57 -15.83
CA VAL A 525 4.05 -10.30 -14.99
C VAL A 525 3.22 -11.58 -14.84
N ALA A 526 3.23 -12.47 -15.84
CA ALA A 526 2.55 -13.75 -15.73
C ALA A 526 3.25 -14.68 -14.72
N ALA A 527 4.59 -14.75 -14.70
CA ALA A 527 5.31 -15.52 -13.70
C ALA A 527 5.08 -14.99 -12.26
N VAL A 528 5.05 -13.67 -12.07
CA VAL A 528 4.73 -13.06 -10.77
C VAL A 528 3.28 -13.37 -10.37
N ALA A 529 2.35 -13.27 -11.31
CA ALA A 529 0.93 -13.60 -11.07
C ALA A 529 0.73 -15.08 -10.72
N GLU A 530 1.42 -16.00 -11.40
CA GLU A 530 1.42 -17.44 -11.09
C GLU A 530 2.04 -17.72 -9.71
N GLY A 531 3.11 -17.01 -9.34
CA GLY A 531 3.72 -17.10 -8.01
C GLY A 531 2.78 -16.69 -6.88
N LEU A 532 2.03 -15.60 -7.07
CA LEU A 532 1.00 -15.15 -6.13
C LEU A 532 -0.19 -16.12 -6.06
N TRP A 533 -0.53 -16.76 -7.19
CA TRP A 533 -1.62 -17.72 -7.30
C TRP A 533 -1.31 -19.09 -6.65
N GLY A 534 -0.05 -19.52 -6.66
CA GLY A 534 0.34 -20.86 -6.19
C GLY A 534 0.13 -21.14 -4.68
N ALA A 535 -0.08 -20.11 -3.87
CA ALA A 535 -0.19 -20.23 -2.41
C ALA A 535 -1.56 -20.76 -1.89
N PRO A 536 -2.74 -20.35 -2.40
CA PRO A 536 -4.03 -20.73 -1.82
C PRO A 536 -4.73 -21.92 -2.50
N LEU A 537 -4.42 -22.22 -3.77
CA LEU A 537 -5.17 -23.16 -4.63
C LEU A 537 -4.23 -24.04 -5.47
N ARG A 538 -3.61 -25.05 -4.84
CA ARG A 538 -2.74 -26.00 -5.54
C ARG A 538 -3.48 -26.67 -6.72
N GLY A 539 -2.86 -26.69 -7.90
CA GLY A 539 -3.17 -27.64 -8.97
C GLY A 539 -3.68 -27.08 -10.31
N VAL A 540 -3.94 -25.79 -10.47
CA VAL A 540 -4.33 -25.16 -11.76
C VAL A 540 -3.47 -23.94 -12.00
N SER A 541 -2.85 -23.80 -13.18
CA SER A 541 -2.15 -22.56 -13.53
C SER A 541 -3.17 -21.44 -13.77
N LEU A 542 -2.83 -20.20 -13.41
CA LEU A 542 -3.67 -19.04 -13.62
C LEU A 542 -4.07 -18.87 -15.09
N SER A 543 -3.16 -19.21 -16.01
CA SER A 543 -3.40 -19.25 -17.46
C SER A 543 -4.50 -20.23 -17.90
N LEU A 544 -4.64 -21.37 -17.21
CA LEU A 544 -5.64 -22.40 -17.54
C LEU A 544 -7.00 -22.13 -16.89
N LEU A 545 -7.06 -21.26 -15.88
CA LEU A 545 -8.26 -21.00 -15.09
C LEU A 545 -9.50 -20.56 -15.91
N PRO A 546 -9.41 -19.69 -16.94
CA PRO A 546 -10.57 -19.30 -17.76
C PRO A 546 -11.17 -20.49 -18.49
N TYR A 547 -10.32 -21.36 -19.04
CA TYR A 547 -10.73 -22.56 -19.76
C TYR A 547 -11.35 -23.58 -18.81
N VAL A 548 -10.76 -23.76 -17.62
CA VAL A 548 -11.35 -24.60 -16.56
C VAL A 548 -12.70 -24.04 -16.15
N ALA A 549 -12.82 -22.75 -15.85
CA ALA A 549 -14.09 -22.13 -15.46
C ALA A 549 -15.18 -22.24 -16.55
N ALA A 550 -14.81 -22.05 -17.82
CA ALA A 550 -15.72 -22.23 -18.95
C ALA A 550 -16.18 -23.70 -19.09
N LEU A 551 -15.24 -24.65 -19.01
CA LEU A 551 -15.55 -26.08 -19.03
C LEU A 551 -16.48 -26.46 -17.88
N LEU A 552 -16.24 -25.92 -16.68
CA LEU A 552 -17.09 -26.16 -15.51
C LEU A 552 -18.49 -25.59 -15.68
N LEU A 553 -18.64 -24.42 -16.29
CA LEU A 553 -19.93 -23.83 -16.58
C LEU A 553 -20.71 -24.67 -17.59
N VAL A 554 -20.03 -25.20 -18.62
CA VAL A 554 -20.60 -26.17 -19.57
C VAL A 554 -21.02 -27.44 -18.84
N LEU A 555 -20.11 -28.09 -18.09
CA LEU A 555 -20.41 -29.32 -17.34
C LEU A 555 -21.57 -29.13 -16.36
N PHE A 556 -21.64 -27.98 -15.68
CA PHE A 556 -22.72 -27.64 -14.76
C PHE A 556 -24.07 -27.60 -15.47
N TRP A 557 -24.18 -26.88 -16.60
CA TRP A 557 -25.43 -26.78 -17.36
C TRP A 557 -25.78 -28.07 -18.11
N THR A 558 -24.78 -28.79 -18.63
CA THR A 558 -24.99 -30.11 -19.24
C THR A 558 -25.52 -31.11 -18.21
N ASN A 559 -24.97 -31.13 -16.98
CA ASN A 559 -25.49 -31.97 -15.90
C ASN A 559 -26.94 -31.60 -15.55
N VAL A 560 -27.27 -30.30 -15.48
CA VAL A 560 -28.64 -29.82 -15.29
C VAL A 560 -29.57 -30.29 -16.42
N ALA A 561 -29.14 -30.20 -17.68
CA ALA A 561 -29.94 -30.60 -18.84
C ALA A 561 -30.17 -32.11 -18.90
N LEU A 562 -29.12 -32.91 -18.65
CA LEU A 562 -29.18 -34.38 -18.66
C LEU A 562 -30.07 -34.91 -17.53
N ARG A 563 -29.90 -34.38 -16.31
CA ARG A 563 -30.69 -34.81 -15.15
C ARG A 563 -32.07 -34.17 -15.06
N GLY A 564 -32.33 -33.06 -15.76
CA GLY A 564 -33.66 -32.45 -15.90
C GLY A 564 -34.68 -33.38 -16.59
N ARG A 565 -34.21 -34.42 -17.28
CA ARG A 565 -35.05 -35.50 -17.84
C ARG A 565 -35.47 -36.55 -16.81
N MET A 566 -34.89 -36.54 -15.61
CA MET A 566 -35.24 -37.46 -14.52
C MET A 566 -36.06 -36.73 -13.44
N PRO A 567 -37.09 -37.37 -12.87
CA PRO A 567 -37.85 -36.78 -11.78
C PRO A 567 -36.95 -36.59 -10.55
N PRO A 568 -36.81 -35.36 -10.03
CA PRO A 568 -35.87 -35.07 -8.95
C PRO A 568 -36.30 -35.72 -7.64
N VAL A 569 -35.33 -36.18 -6.83
CA VAL A 569 -35.54 -36.54 -5.44
C VAL A 569 -35.97 -35.29 -4.66
N ARG A 570 -37.05 -35.40 -3.88
CA ARG A 570 -37.62 -34.28 -3.12
C ARG A 570 -37.56 -34.56 -1.62
N ARG A 571 -37.63 -33.51 -0.81
CA ARG A 571 -37.86 -33.63 0.63
C ARG A 571 -39.35 -33.55 0.93
N CYS A 572 -39.84 -34.38 1.83
CA CYS A 572 -41.21 -34.28 2.34
C CYS A 572 -41.37 -32.98 3.14
N HIS A 573 -42.45 -32.22 2.89
CA HIS A 573 -42.74 -30.99 3.63
C HIS A 573 -43.03 -31.22 5.13
N GLN A 574 -43.53 -32.40 5.50
CA GLN A 574 -43.90 -32.71 6.89
C GLN A 574 -42.74 -33.24 7.72
N CYS A 575 -42.03 -34.27 7.22
CA CYS A 575 -41.01 -34.99 8.00
C CYS A 575 -39.58 -34.81 7.45
N GLY A 576 -39.41 -34.07 6.34
CA GLY A 576 -38.10 -33.82 5.74
C GLY A 576 -37.45 -35.00 5.03
N ALA A 577 -38.02 -36.21 5.11
CA ALA A 577 -37.45 -37.41 4.51
C ALA A 577 -37.31 -37.29 2.98
N PRO A 578 -36.17 -37.73 2.40
CA PRO A 578 -35.99 -37.77 0.94
C PRO A 578 -36.92 -38.84 0.33
N PHE A 579 -37.53 -38.54 -0.80
CA PHE A 579 -38.33 -39.49 -1.57
C PHE A 579 -38.21 -39.26 -3.08
N CYS A 580 -38.33 -40.33 -3.87
CA CYS A 580 -38.27 -40.31 -5.32
C CYS A 580 -39.45 -41.09 -5.94
N LEU A 581 -39.68 -40.92 -7.25
CA LEU A 581 -40.75 -41.62 -7.97
C LEU A 581 -40.53 -43.14 -8.10
N ARG A 582 -39.30 -43.63 -7.88
CA ARG A 582 -39.03 -45.08 -7.81
C ARG A 582 -39.48 -45.68 -6.49
N CYS A 583 -39.26 -45.00 -5.36
CA CYS A 583 -39.74 -45.43 -4.05
C CYS A 583 -41.26 -45.33 -3.93
N GLN A 584 -41.92 -44.47 -4.72
CA GLN A 584 -43.37 -44.28 -4.71
C GLN A 584 -43.94 -44.25 -6.13
N ARG A 585 -44.52 -45.38 -6.55
CA ARG A 585 -45.08 -45.58 -7.90
C ARG A 585 -46.34 -44.75 -8.22
N SER A 586 -47.02 -44.15 -7.23
CA SER A 586 -48.27 -43.38 -7.42
C SER A 586 -48.19 -41.99 -6.74
N PRO A 587 -47.63 -40.97 -7.41
CA PRO A 587 -47.48 -39.64 -6.85
C PRO A 587 -48.74 -38.81 -7.14
N LYS A 588 -49.87 -39.05 -6.47
CA LYS A 588 -50.98 -38.08 -6.54
C LYS A 588 -50.64 -36.77 -5.79
N GLU A 589 -49.62 -36.79 -4.93
CA GLU A 589 -49.19 -35.63 -4.14
C GLU A 589 -47.68 -35.38 -4.31
N LYS A 590 -47.34 -34.22 -4.86
CA LYS A 590 -45.96 -33.86 -5.24
C LYS A 590 -45.09 -33.38 -4.06
N GLU A 591 -45.63 -33.34 -2.85
CA GLU A 591 -45.09 -32.62 -1.68
C GLU A 591 -44.87 -33.49 -0.42
N TYR A 592 -45.52 -34.65 -0.34
CA TYR A 592 -45.46 -35.55 0.82
C TYR A 592 -44.83 -36.89 0.44
N CYS A 593 -44.06 -37.49 1.36
CA CYS A 593 -43.70 -38.90 1.21
C CYS A 593 -44.92 -39.78 1.49
N ALA A 594 -44.96 -40.99 0.94
CA ALA A 594 -46.09 -41.91 1.07
C ALA A 594 -46.59 -42.09 2.51
N PRO A 595 -45.72 -42.29 3.52
CA PRO A 595 -46.18 -42.40 4.90
C PRO A 595 -46.83 -41.13 5.47
N CYS A 596 -46.43 -39.94 5.00
CA CYS A 596 -47.06 -38.68 5.41
C CYS A 596 -48.33 -38.41 4.60
N ALA A 597 -48.33 -38.72 3.30
CA ALA A 597 -49.51 -38.58 2.45
C ALA A 597 -50.68 -39.41 3.00
N THR A 598 -50.44 -40.66 3.43
CA THR A 598 -51.47 -41.52 4.04
C THR A 598 -52.05 -40.97 5.35
N VAL A 599 -51.27 -40.20 6.11
CA VAL A 599 -51.65 -39.70 7.44
C VAL A 599 -52.34 -38.34 7.39
N PHE A 600 -51.82 -37.42 6.58
CA PHE A 600 -52.31 -36.05 6.50
C PHE A 600 -53.34 -35.83 5.39
N ARG A 601 -53.39 -36.73 4.39
CA ARG A 601 -54.39 -36.73 3.32
C ARG A 601 -54.92 -38.16 3.04
N PRO A 602 -55.61 -38.77 4.02
CA PRO A 602 -56.19 -40.10 3.83
C PRO A 602 -57.26 -40.09 2.73
N ARG A 603 -57.33 -41.15 1.92
CA ARG A 603 -58.33 -41.29 0.85
C ARG A 603 -59.69 -41.75 1.40
N GLU A 604 -59.69 -42.79 2.24
CA GLU A 604 -60.89 -43.35 2.87
C GLU A 604 -60.47 -44.04 4.18
N GLY A 605 -61.28 -43.91 5.24
CA GLY A 605 -60.97 -44.39 6.58
C GLY A 605 -60.05 -43.45 7.37
N GLY A 606 -60.47 -43.08 8.58
CA GLY A 606 -59.66 -42.26 9.48
C GLY A 606 -58.39 -43.03 9.92
N VAL A 607 -57.26 -42.33 9.99
CA VAL A 607 -56.02 -42.92 10.52
C VAL A 607 -56.06 -42.85 12.05
N ALA A 608 -55.62 -43.92 12.71
CA ALA A 608 -55.54 -43.96 14.17
C ALA A 608 -54.77 -42.75 14.73
N ALA A 609 -55.33 -42.10 15.76
CA ALA A 609 -54.81 -40.85 16.31
C ALA A 609 -53.33 -40.94 16.73
N PHE A 610 -52.91 -42.07 17.29
CA PHE A 610 -51.51 -42.28 17.71
C PHE A 610 -50.52 -42.24 16.54
N VAL A 611 -50.90 -42.73 15.35
CA VAL A 611 -50.05 -42.70 14.13
C VAL A 611 -49.89 -41.26 13.66
N LYS A 612 -50.97 -40.47 13.72
CA LYS A 612 -50.95 -39.04 13.37
C LYS A 612 -50.06 -38.25 14.33
N VAL A 613 -50.21 -38.45 15.65
CA VAL A 613 -49.37 -37.79 16.67
C VAL A 613 -47.90 -38.12 16.51
N ARG A 614 -47.56 -39.40 16.28
CA ARG A 614 -46.16 -39.82 16.05
C ARG A 614 -45.54 -39.09 14.86
N ARG A 615 -46.26 -38.99 13.73
CA ARG A 615 -45.76 -38.28 12.53
C ARG A 615 -45.65 -36.78 12.72
N ILE A 616 -46.56 -36.16 13.46
CA ILE A 616 -46.44 -34.75 13.84
C ILE A 616 -45.15 -34.54 14.65
N ARG A 617 -44.89 -35.39 15.66
CA ARG A 617 -43.69 -35.30 16.48
C ARG A 617 -42.40 -35.47 15.68
N GLU A 618 -42.35 -36.44 14.75
CA GLU A 618 -41.21 -36.60 13.82
C GLU A 618 -41.01 -35.33 12.95
N GLY A 619 -42.10 -34.71 12.50
CA GLY A 619 -42.05 -33.43 11.78
C GLY A 619 -41.57 -32.26 12.65
N GLU A 620 -42.00 -32.18 13.91
CA GLU A 620 -41.55 -31.16 14.86
C GLU A 620 -40.07 -31.30 15.22
N GLU A 621 -39.59 -32.54 15.41
CA GLU A 621 -38.17 -32.85 15.61
C GLU A 621 -37.33 -32.42 14.41
N TRP A 622 -37.77 -32.75 13.20
CA TRP A 622 -37.13 -32.29 11.98
C TRP A 622 -37.14 -30.77 11.86
N ALA A 623 -38.27 -30.11 12.09
CA ALA A 623 -38.40 -28.66 12.03
C ALA A 623 -37.53 -27.95 13.10
N ARG A 624 -37.34 -28.56 14.28
CA ARG A 624 -36.38 -28.08 15.29
C ARG A 624 -34.95 -28.20 14.81
N GLN A 625 -34.55 -29.36 14.26
CA GLN A 625 -33.20 -29.56 13.71
C GLN A 625 -32.91 -28.61 12.55
N GLU A 626 -33.87 -28.40 11.66
CA GLU A 626 -33.71 -27.51 10.51
C GLU A 626 -33.61 -26.04 10.94
N ARG A 627 -34.42 -25.61 11.93
CA ARG A 627 -34.27 -24.28 12.54
C ARG A 627 -32.90 -24.10 13.20
N ALA A 628 -32.41 -25.12 13.90
CA ALA A 628 -31.07 -25.10 14.50
C ALA A 628 -29.97 -24.95 13.43
N ARG A 629 -30.02 -25.72 12.35
CA ARG A 629 -29.07 -25.60 11.22
C ARG A 629 -29.09 -24.21 10.60
N ILE A 630 -30.28 -23.67 10.32
CA ILE A 630 -30.44 -22.32 9.77
C ILE A 630 -29.87 -21.27 10.73
N GLY A 631 -30.11 -21.43 12.04
CA GLY A 631 -29.57 -20.57 13.08
C GLY A 631 -28.04 -20.60 13.12
N ILE A 632 -27.44 -21.79 13.14
CA ILE A 632 -25.98 -21.99 13.13
C ILE A 632 -25.35 -21.38 11.86
N LEU A 633 -25.92 -21.65 10.68
CA LEU A 633 -25.39 -21.08 9.43
C LEU A 633 -25.53 -19.56 9.37
N GLY A 634 -26.62 -19.01 9.93
CA GLY A 634 -26.81 -17.56 10.04
C GLY A 634 -25.92 -16.89 11.09
N SER A 635 -25.50 -17.62 12.14
CA SER A 635 -24.57 -17.13 13.15
C SER A 635 -23.11 -17.27 12.77
N LEU A 636 -22.77 -18.21 11.88
CA LEU A 636 -21.42 -18.37 11.32
C LEU A 636 -21.12 -17.31 10.25
N LEU A 637 -22.13 -16.96 9.44
CA LEU A 637 -21.96 -16.00 8.35
C LEU A 637 -23.26 -15.23 8.09
N PRO A 638 -23.22 -13.88 8.06
CA PRO A 638 -24.34 -13.08 7.58
C PRO A 638 -24.78 -13.52 6.18
N GLY A 639 -26.07 -13.79 5.99
CA GLY A 639 -26.60 -14.34 4.74
C GLY A 639 -26.50 -15.86 4.57
N GLY A 640 -25.81 -16.58 5.46
CA GLY A 640 -25.68 -18.05 5.41
C GLY A 640 -27.03 -18.77 5.52
N SER A 641 -27.93 -18.26 6.36
CA SER A 641 -29.32 -18.74 6.46
C SER A 641 -30.11 -18.56 5.17
N ASP A 642 -29.86 -17.47 4.43
CA ASP A 642 -30.54 -17.15 3.18
C ASP A 642 -30.01 -17.99 2.02
N LEU A 643 -28.70 -18.21 1.96
CA LEU A 643 -28.07 -19.16 1.04
C LEU A 643 -28.66 -20.56 1.24
N TYR A 644 -28.74 -21.03 2.48
CA TYR A 644 -29.32 -22.35 2.80
C TYR A 644 -30.81 -22.44 2.42
N ARG A 645 -31.61 -21.39 2.66
CA ARG A 645 -33.02 -21.34 2.24
C ARG A 645 -33.23 -21.19 0.72
N GLY A 646 -32.16 -20.98 -0.05
CA GLY A 646 -32.19 -20.84 -1.50
C GLY A 646 -32.45 -19.44 -2.04
N ARG A 647 -32.28 -18.42 -1.19
CA ARG A 647 -32.41 -17.00 -1.53
C ARG A 647 -31.05 -16.41 -1.88
N VAL A 648 -30.45 -16.92 -2.96
CA VAL A 648 -29.04 -16.67 -3.30
C VAL A 648 -28.69 -15.20 -3.44
N ILE A 649 -29.55 -14.37 -4.05
CA ILE A 649 -29.27 -12.93 -4.24
C ILE A 649 -29.04 -12.23 -2.90
N TRP A 650 -29.95 -12.44 -1.94
CA TRP A 650 -29.86 -11.83 -0.62
C TRP A 650 -28.77 -12.48 0.25
N GLY A 651 -28.59 -13.80 0.10
CA GLY A 651 -27.50 -14.52 0.73
C GLY A 651 -26.14 -13.96 0.33
N LEU A 652 -25.90 -13.75 -0.98
CA LEU A 652 -24.67 -13.16 -1.50
C LEU A 652 -24.52 -11.68 -1.13
N ALA A 653 -25.60 -10.89 -1.17
CA ALA A 653 -25.57 -9.47 -0.80
C ALA A 653 -25.13 -9.23 0.66
N LEU A 654 -25.42 -10.18 1.55
CA LEU A 654 -24.98 -10.14 2.96
C LEU A 654 -23.63 -10.83 3.17
N ALA A 655 -23.42 -11.97 2.51
CA ALA A 655 -22.22 -12.79 2.69
C ALA A 655 -20.97 -12.15 2.08
N LEU A 656 -21.07 -11.50 0.92
CA LEU A 656 -19.93 -10.88 0.25
C LEU A 656 -19.25 -9.79 1.11
N PRO A 657 -19.96 -8.76 1.61
CA PRO A 657 -19.32 -7.76 2.47
C PRO A 657 -18.88 -8.35 3.82
N ALA A 658 -19.57 -9.36 4.35
CA ALA A 658 -19.16 -10.00 5.60
C ALA A 658 -17.86 -10.80 5.45
N VAL A 659 -17.74 -11.63 4.40
CA VAL A 659 -16.52 -12.37 4.09
C VAL A 659 -15.38 -11.40 3.80
N TRP A 660 -15.64 -10.31 3.05
CA TRP A 660 -14.64 -9.29 2.77
C TRP A 660 -14.10 -8.64 4.06
N LEU A 661 -14.98 -8.17 4.94
CA LEU A 661 -14.60 -7.56 6.22
C LEU A 661 -13.86 -8.55 7.15
N LEU A 662 -14.27 -9.83 7.16
CA LEU A 662 -13.57 -10.86 7.94
C LEU A 662 -12.18 -11.16 7.40
N LEU A 663 -12.01 -11.22 6.07
CA LEU A 663 -10.70 -11.46 5.44
C LEU A 663 -9.77 -10.25 5.60
N GLU A 664 -10.28 -9.04 5.39
CA GLU A 664 -9.54 -7.79 5.60
C GLU A 664 -9.15 -7.57 7.06
N GLY A 665 -10.07 -7.82 7.99
CA GLY A 665 -9.80 -7.74 9.42
C GLY A 665 -8.81 -8.80 9.89
N LEU A 666 -9.11 -10.08 9.66
CA LEU A 666 -8.44 -11.19 10.35
C LEU A 666 -7.20 -11.75 9.61
N VAL A 667 -7.24 -11.83 8.28
CA VAL A 667 -6.27 -12.63 7.51
C VAL A 667 -5.27 -11.74 6.78
N LEU A 668 -5.74 -10.67 6.15
CA LEU A 668 -4.87 -9.76 5.40
C LEU A 668 -4.02 -8.92 6.35
N ASP A 669 -4.55 -8.40 7.46
CA ASP A 669 -3.72 -7.65 8.43
C ASP A 669 -2.58 -8.49 9.09
N LEU A 670 -2.65 -9.83 9.02
CA LEU A 670 -1.59 -10.76 9.41
C LEU A 670 -0.67 -11.18 8.24
N ALA A 671 -1.23 -11.35 7.04
CA ALA A 671 -0.53 -11.90 5.87
C ALA A 671 0.02 -10.84 4.90
N THR A 672 -0.68 -9.72 4.71
CA THR A 672 -0.29 -8.63 3.82
C THR A 672 -0.54 -7.30 4.55
N PRO A 673 0.51 -6.55 4.95
CA PRO A 673 0.34 -5.29 5.69
C PRO A 673 -0.17 -4.16 4.76
N THR A 674 -1.26 -4.39 4.03
CA THR A 674 -1.80 -3.59 2.93
C THR A 674 -2.31 -2.23 3.37
N PHE A 675 -2.88 -2.14 4.57
CA PHE A 675 -3.40 -0.89 5.14
C PHE A 675 -2.51 -0.29 6.23
N ARG A 676 -1.57 -1.04 6.81
CA ARG A 676 -0.69 -0.55 7.89
C ARG A 676 0.18 0.62 7.46
N PHE A 677 0.49 0.75 6.17
CA PHE A 677 1.45 1.72 5.65
C PHE A 677 0.84 2.91 4.90
N LEU A 678 -0.42 2.82 4.45
CA LEU A 678 -0.99 3.84 3.56
C LEU A 678 -1.83 4.89 4.27
N VAL A 679 -2.48 4.58 5.38
CA VAL A 679 -3.10 5.59 6.24
C VAL A 679 -2.77 5.18 7.66
N PRO A 680 -2.15 6.03 8.49
CA PRO A 680 -1.84 5.68 9.87
C PRO A 680 -3.12 5.73 10.71
N ILE A 681 -4.14 4.98 10.31
CA ILE A 681 -5.28 4.68 11.16
C ILE A 681 -4.78 3.63 12.14
N PRO A 682 -4.79 3.92 13.46
CA PRO A 682 -4.41 2.93 14.45
C PRO A 682 -5.18 1.64 14.22
N GLY A 683 -4.49 0.50 14.24
CA GLY A 683 -5.12 -0.83 14.08
C GLY A 683 -6.43 -0.96 14.87
N PRO A 684 -6.49 -0.59 16.16
CA PRO A 684 -7.72 -0.67 16.96
C PRO A 684 -8.91 0.09 16.38
N VAL A 685 -8.69 1.24 15.75
CA VAL A 685 -9.76 2.05 15.13
C VAL A 685 -10.30 1.36 13.88
N ARG A 686 -9.42 0.79 13.04
CA ARG A 686 -9.83 -0.01 11.89
C ARG A 686 -10.67 -1.21 12.32
N TRP A 687 -10.22 -1.91 13.37
CA TRP A 687 -10.94 -3.05 13.95
C TRP A 687 -12.31 -2.65 14.51
N ALA A 688 -12.39 -1.53 15.22
CA ALA A 688 -13.66 -1.04 15.74
C ALA A 688 -14.67 -0.79 14.61
N VAL A 689 -14.25 -0.14 13.52
CA VAL A 689 -15.11 0.10 12.34
C VAL A 689 -15.54 -1.21 11.68
N ALA A 690 -14.61 -2.14 11.44
CA ALA A 690 -14.93 -3.43 10.83
C ALA A 690 -15.91 -4.25 11.68
N VAL A 691 -15.71 -4.28 13.01
CA VAL A 691 -16.60 -4.97 13.95
C VAL A 691 -17.99 -4.33 13.97
N LEU A 692 -18.09 -3.00 13.98
CA LEU A 692 -19.38 -2.30 13.93
C LEU A 692 -20.14 -2.59 12.64
N LEU A 693 -19.46 -2.60 11.50
CA LEU A 693 -20.06 -2.95 10.21
C LEU A 693 -20.52 -4.43 10.17
N LEU A 694 -19.69 -5.34 10.67
CA LEU A 694 -20.04 -6.76 10.78
C LEU A 694 -21.25 -6.97 11.72
N LEU A 695 -21.29 -6.31 12.87
CA LEU A 695 -22.43 -6.33 13.79
C LEU A 695 -23.71 -5.84 13.08
N GLY A 696 -23.62 -4.75 12.31
CA GLY A 696 -24.73 -4.26 11.49
C GLY A 696 -25.24 -5.31 10.49
N LEU A 697 -24.34 -5.99 9.78
CA LEU A 697 -24.68 -7.08 8.86
C LEU A 697 -25.32 -8.28 9.58
N TYR A 698 -24.81 -8.64 10.76
CA TYR A 698 -25.38 -9.72 11.59
C TYR A 698 -26.79 -9.40 12.08
N VAL A 699 -27.00 -8.19 12.61
CA VAL A 699 -28.32 -7.73 13.06
C VAL A 699 -29.30 -7.75 11.90
N TRP A 700 -28.89 -7.25 10.73
CA TRP A 700 -29.76 -7.24 9.55
C TRP A 700 -30.09 -8.66 9.06
N SER A 701 -29.09 -9.56 9.02
CA SER A 701 -29.26 -10.98 8.68
C SER A 701 -30.22 -11.70 9.65
N MET A 702 -30.06 -11.47 10.96
CA MET A 702 -30.91 -12.08 12.00
C MET A 702 -32.36 -11.56 11.93
N GLN A 703 -32.58 -10.24 11.86
CA GLN A 703 -33.93 -9.67 11.75
C GLN A 703 -34.70 -10.27 10.55
N ARG A 704 -34.00 -10.49 9.44
CA ARG A 704 -34.56 -11.07 8.24
C ARG A 704 -34.85 -12.57 8.37
N SER A 705 -34.02 -13.31 9.11
CA SER A 705 -34.21 -14.75 9.31
C SER A 705 -35.38 -15.05 10.26
N TRP A 706 -35.59 -14.19 11.28
CA TRP A 706 -36.64 -14.29 12.30
C TRP A 706 -38.02 -13.92 11.80
N ARG A 707 -38.14 -12.91 10.92
CA ARG A 707 -39.42 -12.47 10.34
C ARG A 707 -40.08 -13.49 9.41
N GLN A 708 -39.51 -14.68 9.23
CA GLN A 708 -40.00 -15.63 8.25
C GLN A 708 -40.20 -17.04 8.83
N PRO A 709 -41.42 -17.60 8.70
CA PRO A 709 -41.71 -18.95 9.16
C PRO A 709 -40.89 -19.98 8.37
N ALA A 710 -40.51 -21.06 9.04
CA ALA A 710 -39.95 -22.23 8.37
C ALA A 710 -40.99 -22.79 7.39
N ARG A 711 -40.59 -23.12 6.16
CA ARG A 711 -41.49 -23.80 5.20
C ARG A 711 -41.99 -25.10 5.85
N GLY A 712 -43.31 -25.20 6.07
CA GLY A 712 -43.97 -26.36 6.70
C GLY A 712 -44.71 -26.08 8.01
N ALA A 713 -44.79 -24.83 8.49
CA ALA A 713 -45.49 -24.48 9.73
C ALA A 713 -47.00 -24.12 9.55
N HIS A 714 -47.69 -24.73 8.58
CA HIS A 714 -49.14 -24.60 8.41
C HIS A 714 -49.82 -25.95 8.44
#